data_AF-A0A8H8IP57-F1
#
_entry.id   AF-A0A8H8IP57-F1
#
_cell.length_a   1.000
_cell.length_b   1.000
_cell.length_c   1.000
_cell.angle_alpha   90.00
_cell.angle_beta   90.00
_cell.angle_gamma   90.00
#
_symmetry.space_group_name_H-M   'P 1'
#
loop_
_entity.id
_entity.type
_entity.pdbx_description
1 polymer ?
#
loop_
_entity_poly.entity_id
_entity_poly.type
_entity_poly.pdbx_seq_one_letter_code
_entity_poly.pdbx_strand_id
1 'polypeptide(L)'
;MKTNFKPIFVVYTGILLGLVVERCNAQQPVYAQCGGIGWTGAMTCVSGSTCVKQNDYYSQCLPGSASPTTTTSSVGTTINPITITTGRTSTTTTRSSSGTTTSSAAQPSGSGPSRLVGKTPALGWNSWNAYQGNINDAKIRAAADQLVSLGLKDAGYTYVNIDDCWSDISGRDASTNRIKPDANKFPSGIKGVADYVHSLGLLVGVYSDAGEKTCSGYPGSLGYETIDAQTWAGWGVDYLKYDNCNVPSNWTDSYNTPNDYDWYNSNSALRYKRMTDALSSVASVRPIQYGICNWGAANVWTWGARVGHSWRMSGDSSASWSYITSIITRNVQYLDYVDFWAHNDMDMMEIGNGALTLNEQRTHFAMWAALKSPILLGTDLSKLNATQIAIIKNAELLAFSQDTTVGAPAKPYKTGTTSPPEFYAGKSSKGERYLGSLSKGVRIRMLPIRLSKFWHCMLLSGPLAQAHTPMAANLNPVLASITILGFAVGLCNAQQPLYGQCGGIGWTGGTSCVSGSTCVKVNDYYSQCLAGSSSPTVTSSAPQPTGSGPTHLVGKTPALGWNSWNAYRCDINDAKVRAAANQFVSLGLKDAGYKYVNIDDCWSDINGRDGSTKRIKPDANKFPNGISGTASYVHSLGLSIGIYSDAGTKTCAGYPGSLGYETIDAQTWAEWGIDYLKYDNCNVPGNWSDNNNVPSNYDWYNSNSALRYRQMTNALNSVVSKRVMEFDICIWGNANVWTWGGRVGHSWPKNVKYLNYIDFWAHNDMDMMEIGNGALTINEQRTHFAMWVALKSPILLGTDLSKLSSTQLSIIKNAELLAFSQDTTIAAPAKPYKSNTTPPEFYAGKSVKGTHVFIINTGSSAASKVVTFSEVTGLTCTSCKVHDMWTGKDLGTFTGSYTLTVDTHDTAALLLT
;
A
#
# COMPACT_ATOMS: atom_id res chain seq x y z
N MET A 1 59.59 50.50 -5.02
CA MET A 1 58.85 51.78 -5.00
C MET A 1 57.57 51.60 -4.19
N LYS A 2 56.97 52.67 -3.64
CA LYS A 2 55.74 52.60 -2.81
C LYS A 2 54.54 53.18 -3.54
N THR A 3 53.43 52.45 -3.59
CA THR A 3 52.04 52.94 -3.77
C THR A 3 51.12 51.80 -3.27
N ASN A 4 50.41 51.92 -2.14
CA ASN A 4 49.29 52.81 -1.76
C ASN A 4 47.91 52.17 -2.06
N PHE A 5 47.33 51.54 -1.03
CA PHE A 5 45.89 51.27 -0.96
C PHE A 5 45.09 52.56 -0.73
N LYS A 6 43.94 52.70 -1.40
CA LYS A 6 42.76 53.41 -0.88
C LYS A 6 41.48 52.70 -1.35
N PRO A 7 40.39 52.70 -0.57
CA PRO A 7 39.16 51.98 -0.90
C PRO A 7 38.26 52.78 -1.85
N ILE A 8 37.39 52.06 -2.59
CA ILE A 8 36.23 52.64 -3.26
C ILE A 8 34.98 52.22 -2.47
N PHE A 9 34.28 53.20 -1.89
CA PHE A 9 32.89 53.02 -1.47
C PHE A 9 32.01 52.96 -2.72
N VAL A 10 31.12 51.97 -2.80
CA VAL A 10 29.95 52.03 -3.70
C VAL A 10 28.74 52.29 -2.84
N VAL A 11 28.14 53.47 -3.03
CA VAL A 11 26.93 53.90 -2.31
C VAL A 11 25.72 53.18 -2.93
N TYR A 12 24.99 52.42 -2.13
CA TYR A 12 23.63 52.04 -2.49
C TYR A 12 22.70 53.23 -2.25
N THR A 13 22.33 53.93 -3.32
CA THR A 13 21.25 54.92 -3.32
C THR A 13 19.93 54.20 -3.13
N GLY A 14 19.34 54.30 -1.94
CA GLY A 14 18.05 53.70 -1.64
C GLY A 14 16.92 54.39 -2.42
N ILE A 15 16.18 53.63 -3.23
CA ILE A 15 14.85 54.04 -3.68
C ILE A 15 13.86 53.57 -2.62
N LEU A 16 13.34 54.53 -1.85
CA LEU A 16 12.37 54.27 -0.79
C LEU A 16 10.97 54.08 -1.41
N LEU A 17 10.63 52.85 -1.79
CA LEU A 17 9.23 52.49 -2.09
C LEU A 17 8.50 52.16 -0.78
N GLY A 18 8.04 53.21 -0.11
CA GLY A 18 7.28 53.12 1.13
C GLY A 18 5.89 52.53 0.91
N LEU A 19 5.77 51.20 1.04
CA LEU A 19 4.47 50.54 1.18
C LEU A 19 3.96 50.75 2.62
N VAL A 20 3.03 51.68 2.78
CA VAL A 20 2.25 51.85 4.01
C VAL A 20 1.40 50.60 4.19
N VAL A 21 1.77 49.75 5.13
CA VAL A 21 0.89 48.65 5.58
C VAL A 21 -0.17 49.24 6.51
N GLU A 22 -1.22 49.80 5.92
CA GLU A 22 -2.45 50.02 6.67
C GLU A 22 -2.91 48.67 7.24
N ARG A 23 -3.06 48.61 8.57
CA ARG A 23 -3.68 47.47 9.23
C ARG A 23 -5.17 47.50 8.93
N CYS A 24 -5.57 46.83 7.86
CA CYS A 24 -6.95 46.43 7.68
C CYS A 24 -7.38 45.63 8.91
N ASN A 25 -8.17 46.25 9.80
CA ASN A 25 -8.93 45.56 10.83
C ASN A 25 -10.02 44.73 10.14
N ALA A 26 -9.62 43.59 9.58
CA ALA A 26 -10.54 42.65 8.97
C ALA A 26 -11.60 42.26 10.01
N GLN A 27 -12.86 42.45 9.66
CA GLN A 27 -14.01 42.06 10.47
C GLN A 27 -14.69 40.88 9.79
N GLN A 28 -14.99 39.84 10.56
CA GLN A 28 -15.65 38.65 10.06
C GLN A 28 -17.14 38.93 9.84
N PRO A 29 -17.70 38.57 8.67
CA PRO A 29 -19.12 38.79 8.39
C PRO A 29 -20.00 37.91 9.27
N VAL A 30 -21.29 38.24 9.35
CA VAL A 30 -22.26 37.48 10.14
C VAL A 30 -22.27 36.00 9.69
N TYR A 31 -22.29 35.10 10.66
CA TYR A 31 -22.14 33.65 10.56
C TYR A 31 -20.77 33.10 10.12
N ALA A 32 -19.76 33.95 9.88
CA ALA A 32 -18.38 33.48 9.70
C ALA A 32 -17.71 33.10 11.03
N GLN A 33 -16.65 32.29 10.94
CA GLN A 33 -15.79 31.96 12.08
C GLN A 33 -14.95 33.18 12.49
N CYS A 34 -14.83 33.40 13.80
CA CYS A 34 -14.11 34.52 14.42
C CYS A 34 -13.23 34.06 15.60
N GLY A 35 -13.00 32.76 15.75
CA GLY A 35 -12.16 32.21 16.79
C GLY A 35 -12.24 30.68 16.86
N GLY A 36 -11.48 30.13 17.80
CA GLY A 36 -11.29 28.69 17.98
C GLY A 36 -9.82 28.28 17.83
N ILE A 37 -9.43 27.19 18.48
CA ILE A 37 -8.10 26.59 18.35
C ILE A 37 -7.84 26.25 16.89
N GLY A 38 -6.74 26.76 16.33
CA GLY A 38 -6.37 26.63 14.92
C GLY A 38 -6.90 27.73 13.99
N TRP A 39 -7.78 28.62 14.45
CA TRP A 39 -8.24 29.76 13.65
C TRP A 39 -7.17 30.85 13.55
N THR A 40 -6.70 31.12 12.32
CA THR A 40 -5.71 32.17 12.01
C THR A 40 -6.33 33.41 11.35
N GLY A 41 -7.64 33.41 11.11
CA GLY A 41 -8.38 34.56 10.59
C GLY A 41 -8.67 35.61 11.66
N ALA A 42 -9.23 36.74 11.25
CA ALA A 42 -9.58 37.82 12.18
C ALA A 42 -10.60 37.38 13.25
N MET A 43 -10.55 38.05 14.40
CA MET A 43 -11.29 37.66 15.62
C MET A 43 -12.41 38.63 16.03
N THR A 44 -12.55 39.76 15.31
CA THR A 44 -13.64 40.72 15.49
C THR A 44 -14.69 40.53 14.41
N CYS A 45 -15.96 40.82 14.74
CA CYS A 45 -17.09 40.70 13.82
C CYS A 45 -17.47 42.05 13.21
N VAL A 46 -18.23 42.03 12.12
CA VAL A 46 -18.83 43.24 11.54
C VAL A 46 -19.84 43.89 12.50
N SER A 47 -19.97 45.22 12.42
CA SER A 47 -20.87 45.99 13.28
C SER A 47 -22.30 45.44 13.29
N GLY A 48 -22.92 45.39 14.48
CA GLY A 48 -24.21 44.72 14.69
C GLY A 48 -24.12 43.20 14.89
N SER A 49 -22.92 42.62 14.97
CA SER A 49 -22.71 41.20 15.32
C SER A 49 -21.57 41.01 16.33
N THR A 50 -21.57 39.89 17.05
CA THR A 50 -20.63 39.60 18.14
C THR A 50 -20.06 38.20 18.01
N CYS A 51 -18.79 38.01 18.36
CA CYS A 51 -18.13 36.70 18.29
C CYS A 51 -18.55 35.83 19.48
N VAL A 52 -19.30 34.76 19.23
CA VAL A 52 -19.82 33.85 20.25
C VAL A 52 -19.12 32.50 20.12
N LYS A 53 -18.42 32.08 21.18
CA LYS A 53 -17.78 30.76 21.26
C LYS A 53 -18.84 29.66 21.29
N GLN A 54 -18.74 28.71 20.36
CA GLN A 54 -19.61 27.52 20.31
C GLN A 54 -18.92 26.31 20.95
N ASN A 55 -17.61 26.16 20.72
CA ASN A 55 -16.74 25.19 21.40
C ASN A 55 -15.28 25.67 21.33
N ASP A 56 -14.32 24.89 21.83
CA ASP A 56 -12.90 25.28 21.87
C ASP A 56 -12.25 25.47 20.48
N TYR A 57 -12.77 24.81 19.45
CA TYR A 57 -12.27 24.88 18.07
C TYR A 57 -13.09 25.83 17.18
N TYR A 58 -14.19 26.40 17.67
CA TYR A 58 -15.10 27.22 16.86
C TYR A 58 -15.82 28.32 17.65
N SER A 59 -15.59 29.58 17.26
CA SER A 59 -16.38 30.76 17.63
C SER A 59 -16.94 31.41 16.37
N GLN A 60 -18.19 31.90 16.41
CA GLN A 60 -18.92 32.39 15.24
C GLN A 60 -19.50 33.79 15.47
N CYS A 61 -19.50 34.63 14.44
CA CYS A 61 -20.17 35.93 14.48
C CYS A 61 -21.69 35.74 14.43
N LEU A 62 -22.40 36.07 15.50
CA LEU A 62 -23.87 36.03 15.53
C LEU A 62 -24.44 37.45 15.58
N PRO A 63 -25.57 37.74 14.90
CA PRO A 63 -26.16 39.07 14.89
C PRO A 63 -26.66 39.45 16.28
N GLY A 64 -26.26 40.62 16.75
CA GLY A 64 -26.65 41.14 18.06
C GLY A 64 -28.03 41.78 18.00
N SER A 65 -29.07 41.01 18.30
CA SER A 65 -30.37 41.59 18.66
C SER A 65 -30.20 42.49 19.88
N ALA A 66 -30.63 43.76 19.78
CA ALA A 66 -30.58 44.70 20.88
C ALA A 66 -31.30 44.15 22.11
N SER A 67 -30.77 44.43 23.31
CA SER A 67 -31.43 44.10 24.57
C SER A 67 -32.80 44.78 24.66
N PRO A 68 -33.83 44.06 25.13
CA PRO A 68 -34.46 44.54 26.35
C PRO A 68 -34.67 43.45 27.42
N THR A 69 -34.28 43.83 28.64
CA THR A 69 -35.04 43.62 29.89
C THR A 69 -35.22 42.19 30.44
N THR A 70 -34.85 42.08 31.71
CA THR A 70 -35.13 40.99 32.64
C THR A 70 -36.61 40.58 32.74
N THR A 71 -36.87 39.28 32.83
CA THR A 71 -37.93 38.77 33.71
C THR A 71 -37.58 37.37 34.24
N THR A 72 -37.95 37.09 35.48
CA THR A 72 -37.64 35.84 36.19
C THR A 72 -38.80 34.85 36.13
N SER A 73 -38.47 33.55 36.14
CA SER A 73 -39.21 32.51 36.90
C SER A 73 -38.38 31.23 37.01
N SER A 74 -38.73 30.39 37.99
CA SER A 74 -37.91 29.28 38.49
C SER A 74 -38.61 27.91 38.40
N VAL A 75 -37.88 26.88 38.87
CA VAL A 75 -38.19 25.45 39.17
C VAL A 75 -37.18 24.61 38.37
N GLY A 76 -36.27 23.85 38.99
CA GLY A 76 -36.49 22.83 40.02
C GLY A 76 -36.54 21.46 39.31
N THR A 77 -35.64 20.52 39.59
CA THR A 77 -35.89 19.47 40.60
C THR A 77 -34.57 18.75 40.98
N THR A 78 -34.58 18.07 42.13
CA THR A 78 -33.44 17.45 42.83
C THR A 78 -32.79 16.22 42.19
N ILE A 79 -31.52 16.00 42.53
CA ILE A 79 -30.79 14.73 42.43
C ILE A 79 -31.28 13.75 43.50
N ASN A 80 -31.31 12.44 43.22
CA ASN A 80 -31.20 11.39 44.24
C ASN A 80 -30.48 10.15 43.67
N PRO A 81 -29.64 9.44 44.45
CA PRO A 81 -28.84 8.31 43.96
C PRO A 81 -29.55 6.95 44.08
N ILE A 82 -29.23 6.00 43.19
CA ILE A 82 -29.73 4.62 43.25
C ILE A 82 -28.86 3.76 44.16
N THR A 83 -29.49 3.00 45.06
CA THR A 83 -28.82 2.18 46.09
C THR A 83 -28.48 0.77 45.58
N ILE A 84 -27.34 0.24 46.02
CA ILE A 84 -26.92 -1.15 45.78
C ILE A 84 -27.81 -2.09 46.61
N THR A 85 -28.30 -3.17 46.01
CA THR A 85 -28.93 -4.29 46.73
C THR A 85 -28.05 -5.54 46.61
N THR A 86 -27.85 -6.24 47.72
CA THR A 86 -27.00 -7.44 47.79
C THR A 86 -27.84 -8.72 47.74
N GLY A 87 -27.33 -9.74 47.04
CA GLY A 87 -27.90 -11.10 47.02
C GLY A 87 -26.84 -12.12 47.41
N ARG A 88 -27.05 -12.84 48.53
CA ARG A 88 -26.12 -13.85 49.05
C ARG A 88 -26.82 -15.20 49.15
N THR A 89 -26.22 -16.22 48.54
CA THR A 89 -26.61 -17.62 48.76
C THR A 89 -25.38 -18.48 49.03
N SER A 90 -25.51 -19.43 49.94
CA SER A 90 -24.50 -20.41 50.37
C SER A 90 -24.91 -21.79 49.80
N THR A 91 -24.09 -22.85 49.72
CA THR A 91 -22.70 -23.16 50.11
C THR A 91 -22.24 -24.37 49.26
N THR A 92 -20.94 -24.70 49.23
CA THR A 92 -20.39 -26.03 49.62
C THR A 92 -18.89 -26.09 49.28
N THR A 93 -18.10 -26.78 50.10
CA THR A 93 -16.63 -26.85 49.98
C THR A 93 -16.16 -28.24 49.55
N THR A 94 -15.36 -28.31 48.48
CA THR A 94 -14.55 -29.50 48.16
C THR A 94 -13.10 -29.07 47.94
N ARG A 95 -12.16 -29.75 48.59
CA ARG A 95 -10.73 -29.40 48.66
C ARG A 95 -9.92 -30.43 47.88
N SER A 96 -9.18 -30.01 46.85
CA SER A 96 -8.18 -30.85 46.19
C SER A 96 -6.92 -30.06 45.79
N SER A 97 -5.88 -30.81 45.44
CA SER A 97 -4.48 -30.42 45.35
C SER A 97 -4.13 -29.38 44.29
N SER A 98 -3.02 -28.68 44.54
CA SER A 98 -2.23 -27.91 43.59
C SER A 98 -2.00 -28.63 42.24
N GLY A 99 -2.21 -27.90 41.14
CA GLY A 99 -1.73 -28.26 39.81
C GLY A 99 -1.27 -27.01 39.06
N THR A 100 -0.01 -26.98 38.64
CA THR A 100 0.58 -25.82 37.95
C THR A 100 0.10 -25.77 36.49
N THR A 101 -1.01 -25.10 36.23
CA THR A 101 -1.47 -24.81 34.87
C THR A 101 -0.64 -23.69 34.26
N THR A 102 0.44 -24.05 33.56
CA THR A 102 1.14 -23.13 32.65
C THR A 102 0.17 -22.62 31.59
N SER A 103 -0.09 -21.31 31.56
CA SER A 103 -0.93 -20.70 30.54
C SER A 103 -0.27 -20.83 29.16
N SER A 104 -0.79 -21.73 28.31
CA SER A 104 -0.39 -21.82 26.91
C SER A 104 -0.70 -20.48 26.22
N ALA A 105 0.34 -19.72 25.89
CA ALA A 105 0.17 -18.41 25.28
C ALA A 105 -0.55 -18.53 23.93
N ALA A 106 -1.60 -17.72 23.73
CA ALA A 106 -2.33 -17.69 22.48
C ALA A 106 -1.37 -17.38 21.30
N GLN A 107 -1.57 -18.10 20.19
CA GLN A 107 -0.88 -17.83 18.94
C GLN A 107 -1.41 -16.50 18.35
N PRO A 108 -0.54 -15.59 17.90
CA PRO A 108 -0.96 -14.32 17.30
C PRO A 108 -1.68 -14.54 15.97
N SER A 109 -2.56 -13.61 15.63
CA SER A 109 -3.22 -13.54 14.33
C SER A 109 -2.26 -13.07 13.23
N GLY A 110 -2.54 -13.40 11.97
CA GLY A 110 -1.70 -13.02 10.83
C GLY A 110 -1.76 -11.54 10.41
N SER A 111 -2.02 -10.62 11.34
CA SER A 111 -2.19 -9.18 11.05
C SER A 111 -0.87 -8.55 10.60
N GLY A 112 -0.85 -7.97 9.41
CA GLY A 112 0.25 -7.11 8.97
C GLY A 112 0.11 -5.68 9.50
N PRO A 113 1.19 -4.88 9.49
CA PRO A 113 1.18 -3.49 9.95
C PRO A 113 0.23 -2.59 9.11
N SER A 114 -0.31 -1.55 9.76
CA SER A 114 -1.37 -0.69 9.19
C SER A 114 -0.89 0.18 8.03
N ARG A 115 -1.39 -0.09 6.82
CA ARG A 115 -1.09 0.69 5.59
C ARG A 115 -1.83 2.05 5.52
N LEU A 116 -1.95 2.73 6.67
CA LEU A 116 -2.34 4.13 6.79
C LEU A 116 -1.14 5.05 7.06
N VAL A 117 -0.05 4.53 7.64
CA VAL A 117 1.15 5.29 8.04
C VAL A 117 2.46 4.61 7.59
N GLY A 118 3.47 5.38 7.22
CA GLY A 118 4.79 4.83 6.83
C GLY A 118 4.94 4.29 5.40
N LYS A 119 4.14 4.77 4.42
CA LYS A 119 4.35 4.42 2.99
C LYS A 119 5.78 4.71 2.58
N THR A 120 6.23 5.93 2.84
CA THR A 120 7.61 6.41 2.70
C THR A 120 8.36 6.32 4.04
N PRO A 121 9.71 6.41 4.04
CA PRO A 121 10.48 6.39 5.29
C PRO A 121 10.09 7.56 6.21
N ALA A 122 10.05 7.35 7.52
CA ALA A 122 9.71 8.42 8.46
C ALA A 122 10.74 9.56 8.43
N LEU A 123 10.27 10.81 8.40
CA LEU A 123 11.10 12.01 8.55
C LEU A 123 10.76 12.69 9.88
N GLY A 124 11.77 12.97 10.71
CA GLY A 124 11.54 13.59 12.00
C GLY A 124 12.79 13.80 12.83
N TRP A 125 12.62 13.80 14.14
CA TRP A 125 13.65 13.98 15.16
C TRP A 125 13.48 12.93 16.27
N ASN A 126 14.57 12.56 16.94
CA ASN A 126 14.58 11.65 18.06
C ASN A 126 15.53 12.14 19.17
N SER A 127 15.13 12.01 20.43
CA SER A 127 15.86 12.52 21.59
C SER A 127 17.16 11.78 21.98
N TRP A 128 17.36 10.54 21.55
CA TRP A 128 18.42 9.65 22.09
C TRP A 128 19.83 10.22 21.89
N ASN A 129 20.27 10.38 20.66
CA ASN A 129 21.63 10.88 20.36
C ASN A 129 21.85 12.34 20.84
N ALA A 130 20.77 13.11 21.01
CA ALA A 130 20.81 14.50 21.47
C ALA A 130 20.98 14.62 23.00
N TYR A 131 20.28 13.77 23.77
CA TYR A 131 20.09 13.96 25.21
C TYR A 131 20.22 12.69 26.05
N GLN A 132 20.23 11.49 25.45
CA GLN A 132 20.22 10.20 26.14
C GLN A 132 19.08 10.16 27.18
N GLY A 133 19.26 9.53 28.35
CA GLY A 133 18.24 9.52 29.40
C GLY A 133 17.90 10.87 30.07
N ASN A 134 18.59 11.96 29.71
CA ASN A 134 18.35 13.32 30.20
C ASN A 134 17.28 14.02 29.36
N ILE A 135 16.08 13.42 29.27
CA ILE A 135 14.90 13.98 28.59
C ILE A 135 13.87 14.51 29.57
N ASN A 136 13.10 15.51 29.13
CA ASN A 136 11.92 16.03 29.82
C ASN A 136 10.98 16.74 28.82
N ASP A 137 9.77 17.03 29.29
CA ASP A 137 8.69 17.72 28.58
C ASP A 137 9.18 18.96 27.79
N ALA A 138 9.93 19.84 28.47
CA ALA A 138 10.47 21.06 27.88
C ALA A 138 11.44 20.83 26.71
N LYS A 139 12.30 19.81 26.76
CA LYS A 139 13.20 19.46 25.65
C LYS A 139 12.44 18.94 24.43
N ILE A 140 11.38 18.15 24.64
CA ILE A 140 10.57 17.62 23.54
C ILE A 140 9.77 18.75 22.86
N ARG A 141 9.20 19.68 23.64
CA ARG A 141 8.55 20.89 23.07
C ARG A 141 9.52 21.77 22.30
N ALA A 142 10.70 22.06 22.88
CA ALA A 142 11.72 22.87 22.21
C ALA A 142 12.19 22.26 20.88
N ALA A 143 12.32 20.93 20.79
CA ALA A 143 12.60 20.25 19.53
C ALA A 143 11.46 20.42 18.51
N ALA A 144 10.20 20.30 18.93
CA ALA A 144 9.03 20.53 18.07
C ALA A 144 8.95 21.98 17.56
N ASP A 145 9.19 22.96 18.42
CA ASP A 145 9.30 24.39 18.06
C ASP A 145 10.43 24.64 17.06
N GLN A 146 11.54 23.91 17.17
CA GLN A 146 12.68 23.97 16.27
C GLN A 146 12.39 23.30 14.90
N LEU A 147 11.60 22.23 14.86
CA LEU A 147 11.10 21.67 13.59
C LEU A 147 10.30 22.71 12.79
N VAL A 148 9.46 23.51 13.47
CA VAL A 148 8.68 24.59 12.83
C VAL A 148 9.57 25.78 12.47
N SER A 149 10.29 26.36 13.45
CA SER A 149 11.02 27.63 13.26
C SER A 149 12.26 27.54 12.34
N LEU A 150 12.87 26.36 12.20
CA LEU A 150 13.91 26.10 11.20
C LEU A 150 13.31 25.74 9.82
N GLY A 151 11.98 25.65 9.71
CA GLY A 151 11.24 25.22 8.52
C GLY A 151 11.58 23.78 8.11
N LEU A 152 11.87 22.90 9.07
CA LEU A 152 12.08 21.46 8.82
C LEU A 152 10.73 20.77 8.59
N LYS A 153 9.67 21.22 9.27
CA LYS A 153 8.28 20.82 8.99
C LYS A 153 7.93 20.99 7.52
N ASP A 154 8.22 22.15 6.95
CA ASP A 154 7.95 22.46 5.53
C ASP A 154 8.81 21.63 4.55
N ALA A 155 9.92 21.08 5.03
CA ALA A 155 10.76 20.12 4.31
C ALA A 155 10.32 18.65 4.49
N GLY A 156 9.27 18.40 5.28
CA GLY A 156 8.67 17.08 5.50
C GLY A 156 8.97 16.41 6.85
N TYR A 157 9.84 16.99 7.68
CA TYR A 157 10.14 16.46 9.02
C TYR A 157 8.94 16.66 9.94
N THR A 158 8.23 15.58 10.25
CA THR A 158 6.92 15.63 10.92
C THR A 158 6.91 14.93 12.27
N TYR A 159 7.74 13.90 12.47
CA TYR A 159 7.78 13.17 13.74
C TYR A 159 8.71 13.82 14.79
N VAL A 160 8.26 13.85 16.04
CA VAL A 160 9.04 14.22 17.24
C VAL A 160 9.02 13.02 18.19
N ASN A 161 10.06 12.19 18.15
CA ASN A 161 10.10 10.92 18.85
C ASN A 161 10.78 11.04 20.21
N ILE A 162 10.08 10.61 21.26
CA ILE A 162 10.58 10.46 22.62
C ILE A 162 11.19 9.06 22.74
N ASP A 163 12.49 8.99 23.02
CA ASP A 163 13.22 7.73 23.18
C ASP A 163 13.21 7.22 24.64
N ASP A 164 14.06 6.26 25.00
CA ASP A 164 14.12 5.64 26.33
C ASP A 164 14.26 6.64 27.50
N CYS A 165 13.99 6.16 28.71
CA CYS A 165 13.95 6.91 29.98
C CYS A 165 12.77 7.87 30.17
N TRP A 166 11.68 7.78 29.39
CA TRP A 166 10.52 8.67 29.56
C TRP A 166 9.52 8.23 30.64
N SER A 167 9.44 6.92 30.90
CA SER A 167 8.51 6.30 31.82
C SER A 167 8.99 6.37 33.28
N ASP A 168 8.12 6.04 34.22
CA ASP A 168 8.47 5.95 35.63
C ASP A 168 9.25 4.65 35.89
N ILE A 169 10.51 4.78 36.30
CA ILE A 169 11.41 3.65 36.57
C ILE A 169 10.96 2.78 37.75
N SER A 170 10.07 3.27 38.62
CA SER A 170 9.52 2.48 39.75
C SER A 170 8.59 1.35 39.29
N GLY A 171 8.07 1.40 38.06
CA GLY A 171 7.24 0.34 37.49
C GLY A 171 6.01 0.84 36.74
N ARG A 172 5.10 -0.09 36.43
CA ARG A 172 3.76 0.20 35.89
C ARG A 172 2.84 0.75 36.99
N ASP A 173 1.70 1.30 36.60
CA ASP A 173 0.63 1.57 37.57
C ASP A 173 0.10 0.25 38.17
N ALA A 174 0.09 0.14 39.50
CA ALA A 174 -0.22 -1.11 40.20
C ALA A 174 -1.72 -1.50 40.18
N SER A 175 -2.60 -0.61 39.70
CA SER A 175 -4.05 -0.86 39.64
C SER A 175 -4.56 -1.19 38.22
N THR A 176 -3.86 -0.69 37.19
CA THR A 176 -4.25 -0.82 35.78
C THR A 176 -3.22 -1.55 34.91
N ASN A 177 -2.03 -1.85 35.45
CA ASN A 177 -0.86 -2.39 34.75
C ASN A 177 -0.36 -1.55 33.55
N ARG A 178 -0.87 -0.32 33.38
CA ARG A 178 -0.42 0.58 32.32
C ARG A 178 0.98 1.12 32.60
N ILE A 179 1.77 1.28 31.54
CA ILE A 179 2.99 2.09 31.61
C ILE A 179 2.61 3.55 31.92
N LYS A 180 3.38 4.19 32.82
CA LYS A 180 3.16 5.57 33.28
C LYS A 180 4.39 6.44 32.99
N PRO A 181 4.25 7.72 32.63
CA PRO A 181 5.37 8.66 32.51
C PRO A 181 6.00 8.97 33.87
N ASP A 182 7.29 9.33 33.88
CA ASP A 182 7.90 9.98 35.04
C ASP A 182 7.29 11.37 35.22
N ALA A 183 6.55 11.58 36.32
CA ALA A 183 5.82 12.81 36.58
C ALA A 183 6.72 14.05 36.80
N ASN A 184 8.01 13.87 37.10
CA ASN A 184 8.98 14.98 37.23
C ASN A 184 9.53 15.38 35.86
N LYS A 185 9.75 14.39 34.97
CA LYS A 185 10.18 14.65 33.58
C LYS A 185 9.03 15.14 32.71
N PHE A 186 7.82 14.61 32.92
CA PHE A 186 6.62 14.83 32.12
C PHE A 186 5.41 15.15 33.01
N PRO A 187 5.37 16.33 33.65
CA PRO A 187 4.27 16.72 34.55
C PRO A 187 2.92 16.89 33.85
N SER A 188 2.91 17.07 32.52
CA SER A 188 1.68 17.05 31.70
C SER A 188 1.31 15.64 31.17
N GLY A 189 2.14 14.63 31.47
CA GLY A 189 2.09 13.30 30.88
C GLY A 189 2.42 13.29 29.38
N ILE A 190 2.55 12.10 28.78
CA ILE A 190 2.82 12.00 27.34
C ILE A 190 1.68 12.59 26.50
N LYS A 191 0.42 12.50 26.96
CA LYS A 191 -0.71 13.16 26.29
C LYS A 191 -0.55 14.69 26.25
N GLY A 192 -0.12 15.33 27.34
CA GLY A 192 0.09 16.79 27.38
C GLY A 192 1.26 17.27 26.52
N VAL A 193 2.19 16.38 26.16
CA VAL A 193 3.20 16.60 25.10
C VAL A 193 2.59 16.37 23.71
N ALA A 194 1.86 15.27 23.51
CA ALA A 194 1.21 14.92 22.25
C ALA A 194 0.27 16.03 21.76
N ASP A 195 -0.65 16.49 22.61
CA ASP A 195 -1.61 17.56 22.33
C ASP A 195 -0.91 18.85 21.82
N TYR A 196 0.30 19.12 22.31
CA TYR A 196 1.10 20.26 21.90
C TYR A 196 1.85 20.04 20.58
N VAL A 197 2.49 18.88 20.41
CA VAL A 197 3.14 18.50 19.14
C VAL A 197 2.11 18.49 18.01
N HIS A 198 0.89 17.99 18.26
CA HIS A 198 -0.24 18.06 17.31
C HIS A 198 -0.72 19.50 17.08
N SER A 199 -0.70 20.38 18.09
CA SER A 199 -1.06 21.80 17.92
C SER A 199 -0.11 22.55 16.97
N LEU A 200 1.15 22.11 16.87
CA LEU A 200 2.12 22.58 15.88
C LEU A 200 1.94 21.93 14.50
N GLY A 201 1.00 20.98 14.35
CA GLY A 201 0.82 20.17 13.15
C GLY A 201 2.00 19.23 12.89
N LEU A 202 2.60 18.70 13.96
CA LEU A 202 3.60 17.63 13.96
C LEU A 202 2.98 16.35 14.54
N LEU A 203 3.73 15.26 14.52
CA LEU A 203 3.36 13.92 15.02
C LEU A 203 4.29 13.53 16.17
N VAL A 204 3.83 12.76 17.15
CA VAL A 204 4.64 12.39 18.33
C VAL A 204 4.97 10.89 18.36
N GLY A 205 6.22 10.55 18.64
CA GLY A 205 6.65 9.17 18.83
C GLY A 205 6.93 8.82 20.28
N VAL A 206 6.77 7.55 20.62
CA VAL A 206 7.17 6.96 21.90
C VAL A 206 8.13 5.79 21.67
N TYR A 207 8.78 5.37 22.75
CA TYR A 207 9.68 4.24 22.78
C TYR A 207 9.22 3.19 23.81
N SER A 208 9.41 1.91 23.51
CA SER A 208 9.44 0.84 24.51
C SER A 208 10.23 -0.36 23.99
N ASP A 209 10.16 -1.50 24.66
CA ASP A 209 10.98 -2.67 24.41
C ASP A 209 10.15 -3.95 24.25
N ALA A 210 10.62 -4.85 23.40
CA ALA A 210 10.14 -6.21 23.20
C ALA A 210 10.67 -7.22 24.24
N GLY A 211 11.36 -6.77 25.30
CA GLY A 211 11.64 -7.51 26.53
C GLY A 211 10.87 -7.01 27.76
N GLU A 212 11.26 -7.50 28.94
CA GLU A 212 10.62 -7.13 30.23
C GLU A 212 10.99 -5.71 30.68
N LYS A 213 12.13 -5.19 30.21
CA LYS A 213 12.66 -3.86 30.51
C LYS A 213 13.30 -3.24 29.28
N THR A 214 13.28 -1.92 29.21
CA THR A 214 14.04 -1.15 28.22
C THR A 214 15.55 -1.29 28.42
N CYS A 215 16.33 -0.90 27.41
CA CYS A 215 17.79 -0.91 27.50
C CYS A 215 18.34 -0.11 28.69
N SER A 216 17.66 0.97 29.11
CA SER A 216 18.01 1.75 30.31
C SER A 216 17.35 1.24 31.61
N GLY A 217 16.64 0.11 31.57
CA GLY A 217 16.08 -0.57 32.75
C GLY A 217 14.67 -0.16 33.17
N TYR A 218 13.97 0.67 32.38
CA TYR A 218 12.59 1.11 32.62
C TYR A 218 11.59 0.01 32.18
N PRO A 219 10.28 0.09 32.50
CA PRO A 219 9.31 -0.95 32.13
C PRO A 219 9.23 -1.20 30.62
N GLY A 220 9.50 -2.45 30.20
CA GLY A 220 9.29 -2.94 28.83
C GLY A 220 7.86 -3.45 28.62
N SER A 221 7.50 -3.77 27.37
CA SER A 221 6.11 -4.11 26.99
C SER A 221 5.84 -5.60 26.71
N LEU A 222 6.84 -6.49 26.85
CA LEU A 222 6.62 -7.93 26.63
C LEU A 222 5.54 -8.47 27.59
N GLY A 223 4.47 -9.05 27.03
CA GLY A 223 3.29 -9.51 27.79
C GLY A 223 2.28 -8.41 28.18
N TYR A 224 2.53 -7.14 27.82
CA TYR A 224 1.64 -5.99 28.07
C TYR A 224 1.23 -5.28 26.77
N GLU A 225 1.53 -5.87 25.60
CA GLU A 225 1.53 -5.22 24.29
C GLU A 225 0.19 -4.53 23.97
N THR A 226 -0.93 -5.23 24.21
CA THR A 226 -2.29 -4.71 23.99
C THR A 226 -2.65 -3.54 24.91
N ILE A 227 -2.22 -3.59 26.18
CA ILE A 227 -2.51 -2.53 27.17
C ILE A 227 -1.71 -1.28 26.84
N ASP A 228 -0.46 -1.44 26.41
CA ASP A 228 0.40 -0.31 26.07
C ASP A 228 0.01 0.32 24.73
N ALA A 229 -0.31 -0.47 23.69
CA ALA A 229 -0.87 0.04 22.44
C ALA A 229 -2.15 0.88 22.65
N GLN A 230 -3.08 0.41 23.51
CA GLN A 230 -4.26 1.19 23.91
C GLN A 230 -3.90 2.45 24.69
N THR A 231 -2.87 2.40 25.53
CA THR A 231 -2.40 3.55 26.33
C THR A 231 -1.78 4.62 25.44
N TRP A 232 -0.91 4.24 24.49
CA TRP A 232 -0.30 5.13 23.52
C TRP A 232 -1.32 5.73 22.55
N ALA A 233 -2.26 4.93 22.03
CA ALA A 233 -3.37 5.45 21.22
C ALA A 233 -4.25 6.45 22.00
N GLY A 234 -4.54 6.15 23.27
CA GLY A 234 -5.28 7.05 24.18
C GLY A 234 -4.53 8.34 24.56
N TRP A 235 -3.19 8.35 24.43
CA TRP A 235 -2.36 9.55 24.54
C TRP A 235 -2.17 10.27 23.20
N GLY A 236 -2.60 9.71 22.08
CA GLY A 236 -2.45 10.28 20.74
C GLY A 236 -1.08 10.04 20.09
N VAL A 237 -0.32 9.03 20.53
CA VAL A 237 0.97 8.66 19.91
C VAL A 237 0.78 8.27 18.44
N ASP A 238 1.76 8.63 17.60
CA ASP A 238 1.76 8.43 16.15
C ASP A 238 2.88 7.49 15.67
N TYR A 239 3.94 7.29 16.46
CA TYR A 239 5.08 6.44 16.13
C TYR A 239 5.53 5.61 17.34
N LEU A 240 5.95 4.37 17.12
CA LEU A 240 6.58 3.51 18.14
C LEU A 240 7.95 3.02 17.64
N LYS A 241 9.03 3.40 18.33
CA LYS A 241 10.31 2.67 18.29
C LYS A 241 10.22 1.53 19.31
N TYR A 242 10.52 0.30 18.90
CA TYR A 242 10.34 -0.87 19.75
C TYR A 242 11.59 -1.73 19.81
N ASP A 243 12.29 -1.68 20.95
CA ASP A 243 13.65 -2.18 21.14
C ASP A 243 13.74 -3.68 21.49
N ASN A 244 14.93 -4.16 21.87
CA ASN A 244 15.24 -5.58 22.00
C ASN A 244 16.07 -5.97 23.24
N CYS A 245 16.09 -5.16 24.30
CA CYS A 245 16.85 -5.46 25.53
C CYS A 245 16.04 -6.32 26.52
N ASN A 246 16.74 -6.89 27.52
CA ASN A 246 16.15 -7.63 28.64
C ASN A 246 15.09 -8.69 28.24
N VAL A 247 15.37 -9.43 27.17
CA VAL A 247 14.54 -10.56 26.72
C VAL A 247 14.78 -11.75 27.66
N PRO A 248 13.75 -12.31 28.32
CA PRO A 248 13.92 -13.44 29.24
C PRO A 248 14.21 -14.74 28.46
N SER A 249 14.84 -15.72 29.12
CA SER A 249 15.46 -16.87 28.45
C SER A 249 14.49 -17.76 27.64
N ASN A 250 13.22 -17.84 28.04
CA ASN A 250 12.17 -18.55 27.32
C ASN A 250 11.66 -17.82 26.06
N TRP A 251 12.12 -16.59 25.84
CA TRP A 251 11.76 -15.69 24.75
C TRP A 251 12.97 -15.31 23.86
N THR A 252 14.14 -15.88 24.13
CA THR A 252 15.37 -15.73 23.34
C THR A 252 15.42 -16.75 22.20
N ASP A 253 16.05 -16.40 21.07
CA ASP A 253 16.24 -17.33 19.95
C ASP A 253 17.40 -18.31 20.18
N SER A 254 17.29 -19.51 19.61
CA SER A 254 18.48 -20.33 19.33
C SER A 254 19.19 -19.76 18.10
N TYR A 255 20.49 -19.52 18.23
CA TYR A 255 21.36 -19.09 17.12
C TYR A 255 22.19 -20.23 16.51
N ASN A 256 22.03 -21.46 17.02
CA ASN A 256 22.55 -22.67 16.39
C ASN A 256 21.43 -23.30 15.52
N THR A 257 21.19 -22.70 14.35
CA THR A 257 20.06 -23.01 13.47
C THR A 257 20.51 -23.21 12.02
N PRO A 258 19.82 -24.05 11.22
CA PRO A 258 20.12 -24.24 9.80
C PRO A 258 20.07 -22.95 8.96
N ASN A 259 20.73 -22.96 7.80
CA ASN A 259 20.76 -21.83 6.86
C ASN A 259 19.38 -21.48 6.28
N ASP A 260 18.45 -22.44 6.28
CA ASP A 260 17.07 -22.36 5.82
C ASP A 260 16.04 -22.17 6.96
N TYR A 261 16.50 -21.87 8.18
CA TYR A 261 15.64 -21.69 9.35
C TYR A 261 14.59 -20.57 9.15
N ASP A 262 13.34 -20.87 9.51
CA ASP A 262 12.22 -19.93 9.38
C ASP A 262 12.25 -18.84 10.45
N TRP A 263 13.02 -17.78 10.16
CA TRP A 263 13.13 -16.60 11.01
C TRP A 263 11.80 -15.84 11.20
N TYR A 264 10.79 -16.01 10.32
CA TYR A 264 9.45 -15.44 10.57
C TYR A 264 8.78 -16.08 11.79
N ASN A 265 9.15 -17.31 12.17
CA ASN A 265 8.62 -18.01 13.35
C ASN A 265 9.66 -18.16 14.48
N SER A 266 10.72 -17.34 14.45
CA SER A 266 11.63 -17.12 15.58
C SER A 266 10.92 -16.50 16.79
N ASN A 267 11.49 -16.66 18.00
CA ASN A 267 10.99 -15.99 19.19
C ASN A 267 11.10 -14.46 19.06
N SER A 268 12.15 -13.94 18.41
CA SER A 268 12.21 -12.51 18.09
C SER A 268 11.04 -12.07 17.22
N ALA A 269 10.81 -12.71 16.07
CA ALA A 269 9.67 -12.36 15.22
C ALA A 269 8.33 -12.50 15.96
N LEU A 270 8.17 -13.50 16.84
CA LEU A 270 6.98 -13.69 17.66
C LEU A 270 6.73 -12.53 18.63
N ARG A 271 7.77 -11.94 19.23
CA ARG A 271 7.66 -10.75 20.10
C ARG A 271 7.23 -9.51 19.32
N TYR A 272 7.83 -9.26 18.15
CA TYR A 272 7.43 -8.11 17.31
C TYR A 272 6.01 -8.27 16.75
N LYS A 273 5.60 -9.48 16.32
CA LYS A 273 4.21 -9.78 15.88
C LYS A 273 3.15 -9.42 16.93
N ARG A 274 3.40 -9.69 18.22
CA ARG A 274 2.45 -9.38 19.32
C ARG A 274 2.15 -7.90 19.40
N MET A 275 3.16 -7.06 19.20
CA MET A 275 3.00 -5.62 19.12
C MET A 275 2.38 -5.19 17.77
N THR A 276 2.63 -5.88 16.65
CA THR A 276 1.87 -5.66 15.40
C THR A 276 0.38 -5.87 15.59
N ASP A 277 -0.04 -6.99 16.20
CA ASP A 277 -1.44 -7.27 16.52
C ASP A 277 -2.03 -6.20 17.46
N ALA A 278 -1.30 -5.83 18.51
CA ALA A 278 -1.71 -4.80 19.47
C ALA A 278 -1.93 -3.43 18.81
N LEU A 279 -0.98 -2.96 18.00
CA LEU A 279 -1.10 -1.70 17.26
C LEU A 279 -2.18 -1.77 16.18
N SER A 280 -2.37 -2.92 15.54
CA SER A 280 -3.46 -3.14 14.57
C SER A 280 -4.83 -3.05 15.22
N SER A 281 -4.98 -3.54 16.47
CA SER A 281 -6.24 -3.47 17.22
C SER A 281 -6.70 -2.05 17.55
N VAL A 282 -5.80 -1.07 17.54
CA VAL A 282 -6.08 0.36 17.79
C VAL A 282 -6.01 1.23 16.54
N ALA A 283 -5.64 0.67 15.38
CA ALA A 283 -5.35 1.43 14.16
C ALA A 283 -6.55 2.19 13.56
N SER A 284 -7.78 1.79 13.91
CA SER A 284 -9.01 2.51 13.55
C SER A 284 -9.28 3.76 14.40
N VAL A 285 -8.57 3.92 15.52
CA VAL A 285 -8.63 5.08 16.43
C VAL A 285 -7.36 5.94 16.28
N ARG A 286 -6.18 5.30 16.24
CA ARG A 286 -4.90 5.95 15.99
C ARG A 286 -3.97 4.97 15.25
N PRO A 287 -3.68 5.16 13.95
CA PRO A 287 -2.69 4.34 13.25
C PRO A 287 -1.28 4.77 13.67
N ILE A 288 -0.53 3.86 14.32
CA ILE A 288 0.80 4.13 14.86
C ILE A 288 1.86 3.56 13.91
N GLN A 289 2.79 4.38 13.44
CA GLN A 289 3.91 3.93 12.61
C GLN A 289 4.92 3.18 13.47
N TYR A 290 5.01 1.88 13.21
CA TYR A 290 5.80 0.92 13.97
C TYR A 290 7.20 0.69 13.35
N GLY A 291 8.24 1.01 14.12
CA GLY A 291 9.66 0.78 13.80
C GLY A 291 10.30 -0.25 14.73
N ILE A 292 10.79 -1.35 14.15
CA ILE A 292 11.42 -2.47 14.87
C ILE A 292 12.88 -2.12 15.16
N CYS A 293 13.24 -1.99 16.43
CA CYS A 293 14.60 -1.73 16.88
C CYS A 293 15.26 -3.04 17.39
N ASN A 294 15.50 -4.00 16.47
CA ASN A 294 16.13 -5.29 16.80
C ASN A 294 17.58 -5.43 16.31
N TRP A 295 18.18 -4.32 15.89
CA TRP A 295 19.60 -4.19 15.52
C TRP A 295 20.08 -5.10 14.37
N GLY A 296 19.18 -5.58 13.54
CA GLY A 296 19.45 -6.54 12.47
C GLY A 296 19.67 -7.97 12.97
N ALA A 297 19.22 -8.29 14.19
CA ALA A 297 19.17 -9.65 14.71
C ALA A 297 18.09 -10.48 13.99
N ALA A 298 18.13 -11.80 14.20
CA ALA A 298 17.14 -12.76 13.72
C ALA A 298 16.79 -12.64 12.21
N ASN A 299 17.75 -12.21 11.37
CA ASN A 299 17.59 -11.98 9.93
C ASN A 299 16.35 -11.12 9.55
N VAL A 300 16.10 -10.06 10.32
CA VAL A 300 14.88 -9.23 10.28
C VAL A 300 14.41 -8.80 8.89
N TRP A 301 15.31 -8.53 7.94
CA TRP A 301 14.95 -8.19 6.55
C TRP A 301 14.04 -9.23 5.88
N THR A 302 14.16 -10.51 6.24
CA THR A 302 13.33 -11.61 5.71
C THR A 302 11.86 -11.57 6.19
N TRP A 303 11.55 -10.87 7.29
CA TRP A 303 10.22 -10.85 7.89
C TRP A 303 9.68 -9.47 8.29
N GLY A 304 10.53 -8.44 8.38
CA GLY A 304 10.21 -7.12 8.92
C GLY A 304 9.02 -6.47 8.22
N ALA A 305 8.97 -6.54 6.88
CA ALA A 305 7.87 -6.00 6.07
C ALA A 305 6.49 -6.66 6.31
N ARG A 306 6.45 -7.79 7.03
CA ARG A 306 5.21 -8.47 7.46
C ARG A 306 4.77 -8.09 8.87
N VAL A 307 5.57 -7.27 9.58
CA VAL A 307 5.48 -7.06 11.04
C VAL A 307 5.54 -5.56 11.39
N GLY A 308 6.42 -4.77 10.76
CA GLY A 308 6.55 -3.32 10.96
C GLY A 308 6.87 -2.59 9.66
N HIS A 309 6.99 -1.26 9.74
CA HIS A 309 7.19 -0.38 8.58
C HIS A 309 8.66 -0.09 8.32
N SER A 310 9.48 -0.15 9.37
CA SER A 310 10.94 -0.09 9.28
C SER A 310 11.58 -1.03 10.30
N TRP A 311 12.83 -1.42 10.06
CA TRP A 311 13.61 -2.24 11.00
C TRP A 311 15.09 -1.82 11.05
N ARG A 312 15.58 -1.51 12.25
CA ARG A 312 17.00 -1.24 12.53
C ARG A 312 17.81 -2.43 12.06
N MET A 313 18.77 -2.21 11.17
CA MET A 313 19.57 -3.29 10.58
C MET A 313 21.00 -3.42 11.14
N SER A 314 21.39 -2.61 12.14
CA SER A 314 22.59 -2.76 12.97
C SER A 314 22.38 -2.30 14.42
N GLY A 315 23.36 -2.55 15.28
CA GLY A 315 23.55 -1.82 16.54
C GLY A 315 23.75 -0.31 16.33
N ASP A 316 23.75 0.45 17.43
CA ASP A 316 23.53 1.90 17.44
C ASP A 316 24.57 2.74 16.70
N SER A 317 24.13 3.93 16.28
CA SER A 317 24.93 4.92 15.59
C SER A 317 26.09 5.46 16.43
N SER A 318 27.09 5.98 15.72
CA SER A 318 28.01 6.95 16.30
C SER A 318 28.35 8.02 15.26
N ALA A 319 28.68 9.21 15.74
CA ALA A 319 29.17 10.33 14.95
C ALA A 319 30.61 10.11 14.41
N SER A 320 30.83 8.97 13.75
CA SER A 320 32.11 8.52 13.19
C SER A 320 31.95 8.07 11.74
N TRP A 321 32.97 8.33 10.92
CA TRP A 321 32.99 7.88 9.52
C TRP A 321 33.05 6.34 9.39
N SER A 322 33.63 5.66 10.40
CA SER A 322 33.67 4.20 10.48
C SER A 322 32.26 3.61 10.61
N TYR A 323 31.39 4.19 11.46
CA TYR A 323 29.99 3.80 11.52
C TYR A 323 29.30 4.02 10.16
N ILE A 324 29.35 5.25 9.63
CA ILE A 324 28.67 5.61 8.37
C ILE A 324 29.06 4.67 7.21
N THR A 325 30.35 4.36 7.05
CA THR A 325 30.81 3.47 5.97
C THR A 325 30.46 2.00 6.21
N SER A 326 30.56 1.51 7.44
CA SER A 326 30.15 0.13 7.79
C SER A 326 28.65 -0.09 7.63
N ILE A 327 27.80 0.88 8.00
CA ILE A 327 26.35 0.73 7.90
C ILE A 327 25.84 0.80 6.45
N ILE A 328 26.43 1.65 5.61
CA ILE A 328 26.18 1.61 4.15
C ILE A 328 26.58 0.24 3.57
N THR A 329 27.76 -0.27 3.94
CA THR A 329 28.26 -1.59 3.49
C THR A 329 27.31 -2.72 3.90
N ARG A 330 26.71 -2.65 5.09
CA ARG A 330 25.75 -3.63 5.58
C ARG A 330 24.38 -3.48 4.90
N ASN A 331 23.88 -2.25 4.71
CA ASN A 331 22.57 -2.03 4.08
C ASN A 331 22.53 -2.47 2.61
N VAL A 332 23.62 -2.29 1.87
CA VAL A 332 23.76 -2.71 0.47
C VAL A 332 23.41 -4.20 0.24
N GLN A 333 23.65 -5.06 1.21
CA GLN A 333 23.35 -6.50 1.13
C GLN A 333 21.85 -6.83 1.20
N TYR A 334 21.01 -5.87 1.63
CA TYR A 334 19.60 -6.09 1.95
C TYR A 334 18.65 -5.09 1.26
N LEU A 335 19.11 -4.36 0.24
CA LEU A 335 18.30 -3.38 -0.52
C LEU A 335 17.19 -3.99 -1.39
N ASP A 336 17.13 -5.32 -1.50
CA ASP A 336 16.04 -6.04 -2.16
C ASP A 336 14.80 -6.20 -1.25
N TYR A 337 14.93 -5.95 0.05
CA TYR A 337 13.84 -5.96 1.03
C TYR A 337 13.25 -4.55 1.29
N VAL A 338 13.66 -3.53 0.52
CA VAL A 338 13.27 -2.13 0.71
C VAL A 338 12.31 -1.66 -0.38
N ASP A 339 11.09 -1.29 0.00
CA ASP A 339 10.04 -0.74 -0.86
C ASP A 339 9.00 0.04 -0.03
N PHE A 340 7.84 0.38 -0.58
CA PHE A 340 6.75 1.00 0.18
C PHE A 340 6.34 0.17 1.41
N TRP A 341 6.16 0.85 2.55
CA TRP A 341 5.84 0.25 3.85
C TRP A 341 6.92 -0.70 4.41
N ALA A 342 8.14 -0.66 3.86
CA ALA A 342 9.18 -1.67 4.09
C ALA A 342 10.58 -1.02 4.02
N HIS A 343 11.08 -0.46 5.13
CA HIS A 343 12.30 0.35 5.11
C HIS A 343 13.42 -0.20 6.02
N ASN A 344 14.59 -0.52 5.44
CA ASN A 344 15.81 -0.81 6.21
C ASN A 344 16.24 0.45 6.96
N ASP A 345 16.27 0.41 8.29
CA ASP A 345 16.63 1.55 9.13
C ASP A 345 18.11 1.51 9.52
N MET A 346 18.86 2.51 9.03
CA MET A 346 20.29 2.70 9.23
C MET A 346 20.64 3.46 10.52
N ASP A 347 19.63 3.67 11.38
CA ASP A 347 19.66 4.43 12.64
C ASP A 347 19.71 5.96 12.49
N MET A 348 19.65 6.64 13.63
CA MET A 348 19.52 8.10 13.74
C MET A 348 20.67 8.90 13.13
N MET A 349 20.33 10.10 12.64
CA MET A 349 21.23 11.01 11.96
C MET A 349 22.14 11.77 12.94
N GLU A 350 23.44 11.61 12.78
CA GLU A 350 24.50 12.24 13.59
C GLU A 350 24.93 13.63 13.10
N ILE A 351 24.13 14.26 12.23
CA ILE A 351 24.43 15.60 11.71
C ILE A 351 24.20 16.61 12.84
N GLY A 352 25.26 17.29 13.27
CA GLY A 352 25.28 18.13 14.48
C GLY A 352 26.10 17.52 15.62
N ASN A 353 26.37 16.21 15.59
CA ASN A 353 27.04 15.48 16.65
C ASN A 353 28.51 15.17 16.31
N GLY A 354 29.33 15.00 17.36
CA GLY A 354 30.70 14.50 17.27
C GLY A 354 31.63 15.33 16.38
N ALA A 355 32.46 14.62 15.59
CA ALA A 355 33.55 15.21 14.81
C ALA A 355 33.43 14.99 13.29
N LEU A 356 32.25 14.61 12.80
CA LEU A 356 32.02 14.40 11.36
C LEU A 356 32.31 15.67 10.56
N THR A 357 33.16 15.57 9.54
CA THR A 357 33.42 16.68 8.62
C THR A 357 32.19 16.99 7.76
N LEU A 358 32.14 18.20 7.18
CA LEU A 358 31.02 18.62 6.32
C LEU A 358 30.75 17.67 5.15
N ASN A 359 31.78 17.01 4.61
CA ASN A 359 31.63 16.07 3.50
C ASN A 359 31.11 14.70 3.97
N GLU A 360 31.46 14.27 5.18
CA GLU A 360 30.93 13.05 5.80
C GLU A 360 29.47 13.26 6.21
N GLN A 361 29.11 14.43 6.77
CA GLN A 361 27.71 14.82 7.04
C GLN A 361 26.87 14.87 5.75
N ARG A 362 27.40 15.41 4.64
CA ARG A 362 26.75 15.34 3.33
C ARG A 362 26.52 13.90 2.85
N THR A 363 27.52 13.03 3.03
CA THR A 363 27.42 11.62 2.62
C THR A 363 26.43 10.85 3.47
N HIS A 364 26.43 11.07 4.80
CA HIS A 364 25.45 10.55 5.74
C HIS A 364 24.02 10.87 5.26
N PHE A 365 23.72 12.16 5.01
CA PHE A 365 22.40 12.56 4.54
C PHE A 365 22.01 11.96 3.20
N ALA A 366 22.92 12.05 2.21
CA ALA A 366 22.65 11.58 0.86
C ALA A 366 22.41 10.06 0.80
N MET A 367 23.13 9.28 1.61
CA MET A 367 23.01 7.82 1.62
C MET A 367 21.78 7.34 2.39
N TRP A 368 21.40 7.96 3.51
CA TRP A 368 20.14 7.62 4.19
C TRP A 368 18.94 7.91 3.29
N ALA A 369 18.92 9.09 2.65
CA ALA A 369 17.86 9.45 1.72
C ALA A 369 17.78 8.54 0.49
N ALA A 370 18.93 8.15 -0.08
CA ALA A 370 18.98 7.34 -1.30
C ALA A 370 18.79 5.83 -1.07
N LEU A 371 19.23 5.31 0.08
CA LEU A 371 18.94 3.92 0.49
C LEU A 371 17.59 3.79 1.21
N LYS A 372 16.86 4.90 1.35
CA LYS A 372 15.52 5.00 1.95
C LYS A 372 15.42 4.49 3.39
N SER A 373 16.45 4.80 4.18
CA SER A 373 16.31 4.76 5.64
C SER A 373 15.29 5.82 6.10
N PRO A 374 14.59 5.61 7.22
CA PRO A 374 14.05 6.71 8.02
C PRO A 374 15.15 7.75 8.29
N ILE A 375 14.77 9.02 8.33
CA ILE A 375 15.67 10.15 8.60
C ILE A 375 15.19 10.81 9.90
N LEU A 376 15.62 10.23 11.02
CA LEU A 376 15.38 10.76 12.35
C LEU A 376 16.60 11.57 12.81
N LEU A 377 16.45 12.88 12.92
CA LEU A 377 17.48 13.80 13.39
C LEU A 377 17.82 13.53 14.86
N GLY A 378 19.06 13.17 15.17
CA GLY A 378 19.51 12.80 16.52
C GLY A 378 20.31 13.89 17.24
N THR A 379 20.02 15.17 17.04
CA THR A 379 20.84 16.28 17.57
C THR A 379 20.02 17.35 18.26
N ASP A 380 20.67 18.14 19.11
CA ASP A 380 20.09 19.36 19.67
C ASP A 380 20.01 20.43 18.56
N LEU A 381 18.81 20.63 18.00
CA LEU A 381 18.61 21.45 16.79
C LEU A 381 18.98 22.93 17.00
N SER A 382 19.05 23.41 18.26
CA SER A 382 19.57 24.74 18.59
C SER A 382 21.04 24.94 18.21
N LYS A 383 21.81 23.85 18.06
CA LYS A 383 23.25 23.86 17.77
C LYS A 383 23.57 23.75 16.28
N LEU A 384 22.57 23.49 15.43
CA LEU A 384 22.78 23.32 13.99
C LEU A 384 23.04 24.67 13.30
N ASN A 385 24.17 24.78 12.61
CA ASN A 385 24.45 25.96 11.79
C ASN A 385 23.73 25.91 10.44
N ALA A 386 23.60 27.06 9.77
CA ALA A 386 22.88 27.20 8.50
C ALA A 386 23.36 26.24 7.38
N THR A 387 24.63 25.82 7.38
CA THR A 387 25.15 24.86 6.40
C THR A 387 24.64 23.44 6.66
N GLN A 388 24.47 23.07 7.94
CA GLN A 388 23.91 21.77 8.33
C GLN A 388 22.40 21.74 8.09
N ILE A 389 21.70 22.82 8.42
CA ILE A 389 20.29 23.01 8.06
C ILE A 389 20.09 22.88 6.53
N ALA A 390 20.98 23.47 5.71
CA ALA A 390 20.93 23.35 4.26
C ALA A 390 21.22 21.93 3.73
N ILE A 391 21.95 21.08 4.46
CA ILE A 391 22.11 19.66 4.12
C ILE A 391 20.79 18.92 4.36
N ILE A 392 20.24 19.02 5.57
CA ILE A 392 19.04 18.24 5.96
C ILE A 392 17.77 18.72 5.26
N LYS A 393 17.74 19.96 4.75
CA LYS A 393 16.65 20.52 3.92
C LYS A 393 16.84 20.31 2.41
N ASN A 394 17.75 19.44 1.95
CA ASN A 394 17.96 19.22 0.52
C ASN A 394 16.72 18.59 -0.16
N ALA A 395 15.98 19.42 -0.90
CA ALA A 395 14.69 19.07 -1.49
C ALA A 395 14.76 18.05 -2.65
N GLU A 396 15.93 17.76 -3.21
CA GLU A 396 16.11 16.70 -4.21
C GLU A 396 16.26 15.33 -3.55
N LEU A 397 17.14 15.24 -2.53
CA LEU A 397 17.36 14.03 -1.75
C LEU A 397 16.11 13.66 -0.93
N LEU A 398 15.47 14.64 -0.29
CA LEU A 398 14.20 14.43 0.42
C LEU A 398 13.10 13.95 -0.53
N ALA A 399 12.99 14.51 -1.73
CA ALA A 399 11.99 14.06 -2.70
C ALA A 399 12.30 12.71 -3.36
N PHE A 400 13.54 12.24 -3.30
CA PHE A 400 13.88 10.85 -3.64
C PHE A 400 13.50 9.88 -2.51
N SER A 401 13.83 10.22 -1.27
CA SER A 401 13.44 9.46 -0.07
C SER A 401 11.91 9.30 0.00
N GLN A 402 11.21 10.43 -0.09
CA GLN A 402 9.75 10.55 -0.01
C GLN A 402 9.05 10.40 -1.37
N ASP A 403 9.67 9.73 -2.34
CA ASP A 403 9.01 9.46 -3.61
C ASP A 403 7.80 8.52 -3.38
N THR A 404 6.59 9.02 -3.65
CA THR A 404 5.32 8.33 -3.39
C THR A 404 4.87 7.43 -4.55
N THR A 405 5.62 7.42 -5.67
CA THR A 405 5.37 6.62 -6.89
C THR A 405 6.37 5.47 -7.03
N VAL A 406 7.65 5.71 -6.72
CA VAL A 406 8.74 4.71 -6.75
C VAL A 406 9.18 4.38 -5.33
N GLY A 407 8.74 3.24 -4.79
CA GLY A 407 9.05 2.86 -3.41
C GLY A 407 10.50 2.38 -3.22
N ALA A 408 11.04 1.57 -4.14
CA ALA A 408 12.39 1.01 -4.10
C ALA A 408 13.54 2.06 -3.97
N PRO A 409 14.68 1.69 -3.33
CA PRO A 409 15.83 2.57 -3.12
C PRO A 409 16.76 2.69 -4.34
N ALA A 410 17.77 3.56 -4.25
CA ALA A 410 18.93 3.52 -5.13
C ALA A 410 19.80 2.29 -4.83
N LYS A 411 20.32 1.64 -5.87
CA LYS A 411 21.15 0.42 -5.75
C LYS A 411 22.54 0.66 -6.38
N PRO A 412 23.59 -0.06 -5.92
CA PRO A 412 24.91 0.03 -6.55
C PRO A 412 24.84 -0.50 -7.99
N TYR A 413 25.37 0.26 -8.95
CA TYR A 413 25.27 -0.07 -10.39
C TYR A 413 26.63 -0.31 -11.07
N LYS A 414 27.72 -0.33 -10.29
CA LYS A 414 29.05 -0.73 -10.74
C LYS A 414 29.64 -1.73 -9.75
N THR A 415 30.30 -2.76 -10.29
CA THR A 415 31.22 -3.62 -9.54
C THR A 415 32.43 -2.80 -9.09
N GLY A 416 32.39 -2.29 -7.86
CA GLY A 416 33.50 -1.58 -7.23
C GLY A 416 34.40 -2.53 -6.45
N THR A 417 35.70 -2.22 -6.39
CA THR A 417 36.67 -2.87 -5.50
C THR A 417 36.74 -2.20 -4.12
N THR A 418 35.75 -1.36 -3.79
CA THR A 418 35.70 -0.51 -2.60
C THR A 418 34.44 -0.80 -1.77
N SER A 419 34.59 -0.69 -0.45
CA SER A 419 33.55 -0.96 0.55
C SER A 419 33.39 0.26 1.45
N PRO A 420 32.20 0.90 1.51
CA PRO A 420 31.02 0.63 0.69
C PRO A 420 31.27 0.95 -0.80
N PRO A 421 30.43 0.44 -1.72
CA PRO A 421 30.46 0.85 -3.13
C PRO A 421 30.33 2.37 -3.31
N GLU A 422 30.93 2.92 -4.36
CA GLU A 422 30.97 4.38 -4.61
C GLU A 422 29.83 4.93 -5.51
N PHE A 423 29.13 4.06 -6.25
CA PHE A 423 28.28 4.45 -7.38
C PHE A 423 26.85 3.88 -7.26
N TYR A 424 25.91 4.74 -6.87
CA TYR A 424 24.49 4.37 -6.69
C TYR A 424 23.60 5.06 -7.73
N ALA A 425 22.58 4.34 -8.18
CA ALA A 425 21.55 4.87 -9.07
C ALA A 425 20.16 4.42 -8.64
N GLY A 426 19.19 5.33 -8.67
CA GLY A 426 17.78 5.06 -8.39
C GLY A 426 16.85 5.73 -9.39
N LYS A 427 15.65 5.16 -9.55
CA LYS A 427 14.52 5.80 -10.26
C LYS A 427 13.76 6.70 -9.30
N SER A 428 13.15 7.76 -9.83
CA SER A 428 12.19 8.61 -9.11
C SER A 428 11.26 9.30 -10.11
N SER A 429 10.08 9.68 -9.63
CA SER A 429 9.07 10.49 -10.33
C SER A 429 9.65 11.78 -10.94
N LYS A 430 10.63 12.41 -10.29
CA LYS A 430 11.25 13.66 -10.76
C LYS A 430 12.27 13.50 -11.90
N GLY A 431 12.64 12.27 -12.29
CA GLY A 431 13.72 12.01 -13.27
C GLY A 431 13.44 12.42 -14.72
N GLU A 432 12.19 12.65 -15.13
CA GLU A 432 11.81 12.78 -16.55
C GLU A 432 11.91 14.21 -17.15
N ARG A 433 12.35 15.24 -16.41
CA ARG A 433 12.47 16.61 -16.94
C ARG A 433 13.92 17.05 -17.14
N TYR A 434 14.45 16.81 -18.35
CA TYR A 434 15.09 17.78 -19.26
C TYR A 434 15.84 17.05 -20.40
N LEU A 435 15.56 17.45 -21.65
CA LEU A 435 16.31 17.24 -22.91
C LEU A 435 17.20 15.98 -23.09
N GLY A 436 16.90 15.24 -24.16
CA GLY A 436 17.90 14.62 -25.04
C GLY A 436 18.69 13.41 -24.50
N SER A 437 18.25 12.20 -24.88
CA SER A 437 19.07 10.99 -25.06
C SER A 437 20.23 10.75 -24.07
N LEU A 438 19.92 10.50 -22.79
CA LEU A 438 20.73 9.72 -21.85
C LEU A 438 19.89 9.39 -20.62
N SER A 439 20.05 8.20 -20.01
CA SER A 439 19.19 7.72 -18.92
C SER A 439 19.44 8.44 -17.58
N LYS A 440 18.58 9.42 -17.25
CA LYS A 440 18.66 10.27 -16.06
C LYS A 440 17.82 9.71 -14.91
N GLY A 441 18.39 8.76 -14.17
CA GLY A 441 18.02 8.53 -12.75
C GLY A 441 18.86 9.42 -11.83
N VAL A 442 18.54 9.47 -10.54
CA VAL A 442 19.41 10.11 -9.54
C VAL A 442 20.67 9.26 -9.43
N ARG A 443 21.83 9.84 -9.77
CA ARG A 443 23.15 9.19 -9.72
C ARG A 443 23.98 9.80 -8.60
N ILE A 444 24.14 9.08 -7.50
CA ILE A 444 25.03 9.50 -6.41
C ILE A 444 26.39 8.87 -6.63
N ARG A 445 27.42 9.73 -6.67
CA ARG A 445 28.82 9.35 -6.71
C ARG A 445 29.48 9.79 -5.42
N MET A 446 29.89 8.83 -4.61
CA MET A 446 30.88 9.10 -3.56
C MET A 446 32.21 9.44 -4.25
N LEU A 447 32.82 10.55 -3.86
CA LEU A 447 34.18 10.90 -4.27
C LEU A 447 35.13 10.52 -3.14
N PRO A 448 36.19 9.73 -3.40
CA PRO A 448 37.17 9.39 -2.36
C PRO A 448 37.90 10.67 -1.92
N ILE A 449 37.85 10.96 -0.62
CA ILE A 449 38.60 12.07 -0.01
C ILE A 449 40.08 11.70 0.05
N ARG A 450 40.79 11.88 -1.07
CA ARG A 450 42.26 11.85 -1.08
C ARG A 450 42.80 13.17 -0.55
N LEU A 451 43.46 13.13 0.61
CA LEU A 451 44.04 14.28 1.31
C LEU A 451 45.28 14.85 0.58
N SER A 452 45.09 15.51 -0.58
CA SER A 452 46.14 16.34 -1.19
C SER A 452 45.63 17.34 -2.23
N LYS A 453 45.82 18.64 -1.95
CA LYS A 453 46.04 19.78 -2.87
C LYS A 453 45.06 19.97 -4.05
N PHE A 454 44.30 21.08 -4.06
CA PHE A 454 44.72 22.32 -4.76
C PHE A 454 43.78 23.51 -4.45
N TRP A 455 44.10 24.71 -4.97
CA TRP A 455 43.48 26.01 -4.68
C TRP A 455 43.17 26.79 -5.99
N HIS A 456 42.04 27.53 -6.03
CA HIS A 456 41.66 28.56 -7.04
C HIS A 456 41.45 28.04 -8.50
N CYS A 457 40.72 28.69 -9.43
CA CYS A 457 40.23 30.08 -9.56
C CYS A 457 38.89 30.19 -10.38
N MET A 458 38.52 31.37 -10.91
CA MET A 458 37.19 31.71 -11.51
C MET A 458 37.24 32.26 -12.96
N LEU A 459 36.09 32.19 -13.68
CA LEU A 459 35.68 32.95 -14.90
C LEU A 459 36.48 32.65 -16.21
N LEU A 460 36.12 33.02 -17.45
CA LEU A 460 35.06 33.83 -18.15
C LEU A 460 34.75 33.07 -19.51
N SER A 461 33.99 33.46 -20.56
CA SER A 461 33.28 34.68 -21.00
C SER A 461 31.94 34.44 -21.77
N GLY A 462 31.81 34.80 -23.07
CA GLY A 462 30.58 34.85 -23.90
C GLY A 462 30.78 34.56 -25.42
N PRO A 463 29.80 34.85 -26.32
CA PRO A 463 29.43 33.93 -27.41
C PRO A 463 29.65 34.40 -28.87
N LEU A 464 29.60 33.47 -29.83
CA LEU A 464 29.30 33.71 -31.27
C LEU A 464 28.78 32.43 -31.99
N ALA A 465 28.53 32.49 -33.31
CA ALA A 465 27.51 31.68 -33.98
C ALA A 465 27.99 30.50 -34.88
N GLN A 466 27.13 29.47 -34.95
CA GLN A 466 26.68 28.72 -36.14
C GLN A 466 27.71 28.30 -37.23
N ALA A 467 28.01 27.00 -37.34
CA ALA A 467 27.73 26.14 -38.53
C ALA A 467 28.44 24.75 -38.49
N HIS A 468 27.95 23.83 -39.34
CA HIS A 468 28.54 22.55 -39.82
C HIS A 468 29.01 21.44 -38.84
N THR A 469 28.36 20.28 -38.97
CA THR A 469 28.83 18.90 -38.69
C THR A 469 29.90 18.45 -39.72
N PRO A 470 30.73 17.39 -39.49
CA PRO A 470 30.42 16.21 -38.67
C PRO A 470 31.55 15.56 -37.83
N MET A 471 31.15 14.54 -37.05
CA MET A 471 31.93 13.42 -36.47
C MET A 471 33.20 13.71 -35.64
N ALA A 472 33.15 13.33 -34.35
CA ALA A 472 34.05 12.39 -33.67
C ALA A 472 34.12 12.65 -32.14
N ALA A 473 34.39 11.60 -31.38
CA ALA A 473 34.32 11.56 -29.92
C ALA A 473 35.27 12.55 -29.19
N ASN A 474 34.73 13.32 -28.25
CA ASN A 474 35.16 13.34 -26.84
C ASN A 474 34.26 14.27 -26.00
N LEU A 475 33.60 13.75 -24.95
CA LEU A 475 32.87 14.56 -23.98
C LEU A 475 33.11 14.08 -22.54
N ASN A 476 33.72 14.94 -21.74
CA ASN A 476 33.94 14.77 -20.30
C ASN A 476 32.90 15.66 -19.56
N PRO A 477 32.19 15.18 -18.52
CA PRO A 477 30.99 15.86 -18.04
C PRO A 477 31.22 16.84 -16.86
N VAL A 478 30.16 17.61 -16.58
CA VAL A 478 29.89 18.45 -15.39
C VAL A 478 30.44 19.89 -15.42
N LEU A 479 29.50 20.82 -15.62
CA LEU A 479 29.33 22.01 -14.77
C LEU A 479 27.84 22.34 -14.74
N ALA A 480 27.28 22.64 -13.55
CA ALA A 480 25.84 22.78 -13.35
C ALA A 480 25.46 24.23 -12.98
N SER A 481 24.85 24.93 -13.93
CA SER A 481 24.25 26.26 -13.74
C SER A 481 23.03 26.39 -14.64
N ILE A 482 21.82 26.49 -14.08
CA ILE A 482 20.60 26.92 -14.79
C ILE A 482 19.87 27.95 -13.93
N THR A 483 19.58 29.09 -14.55
CA THR A 483 18.95 30.26 -13.91
C THR A 483 17.45 30.07 -13.72
N ILE A 484 16.89 30.64 -12.66
CA ILE A 484 15.43 30.70 -12.44
C ILE A 484 14.80 31.70 -13.43
N LEU A 485 13.82 31.24 -14.19
CA LEU A 485 12.77 32.10 -14.77
C LEU A 485 11.46 31.76 -14.09
N GLY A 486 10.89 32.74 -13.37
CA GLY A 486 9.66 32.56 -12.60
C GLY A 486 8.40 32.78 -13.42
N PHE A 487 7.33 32.09 -13.04
CA PHE A 487 5.96 32.45 -13.38
C PHE A 487 5.12 32.49 -12.11
N ALA A 488 4.33 33.55 -11.94
CA ALA A 488 3.30 33.65 -10.93
C ALA A 488 1.93 33.37 -11.56
N VAL A 489 1.02 32.76 -10.80
CA VAL A 489 -0.38 32.59 -11.19
C VAL A 489 -1.24 32.99 -9.99
N GLY A 490 -2.07 34.01 -10.15
CA GLY A 490 -3.10 34.38 -9.18
C GLY A 490 -4.40 33.60 -9.43
N LEU A 491 -5.17 33.36 -8.37
CA LEU A 491 -6.47 32.69 -8.45
C LEU A 491 -7.60 33.71 -8.26
N CYS A 492 -8.63 33.61 -9.11
CA CYS A 492 -9.89 34.35 -8.96
C CYS A 492 -10.95 33.47 -8.29
N ASN A 493 -11.85 34.07 -7.51
CA ASN A 493 -13.00 33.37 -6.94
C ASN A 493 -13.96 32.88 -8.02
N ALA A 494 -14.32 31.59 -7.96
CA ALA A 494 -15.35 30.98 -8.80
C ALA A 494 -16.34 30.19 -7.94
N GLN A 495 -17.64 30.48 -8.12
CA GLN A 495 -18.70 29.68 -7.49
C GLN A 495 -18.73 28.27 -8.09
N GLN A 496 -18.98 27.28 -7.23
CA GLN A 496 -18.97 25.87 -7.59
C GLN A 496 -20.38 25.44 -8.02
N PRO A 497 -20.52 24.72 -9.15
CA PRO A 497 -21.83 24.28 -9.65
C PRO A 497 -22.46 23.26 -8.69
N LEU A 498 -23.74 22.94 -8.91
CA LEU A 498 -24.37 21.79 -8.25
C LEU A 498 -23.53 20.53 -8.55
N TYR A 499 -23.25 19.73 -7.51
CA TYR A 499 -22.31 18.61 -7.49
C TYR A 499 -20.82 18.97 -7.67
N GLY A 500 -20.45 20.25 -7.71
CA GLY A 500 -19.06 20.71 -7.63
C GLY A 500 -18.45 20.53 -6.23
N GLN A 501 -17.13 20.33 -6.16
CA GLN A 501 -16.40 20.29 -4.89
C GLN A 501 -16.26 21.70 -4.31
N CYS A 502 -16.64 21.88 -3.06
CA CYS A 502 -16.67 23.15 -2.34
C CYS A 502 -15.86 23.11 -1.02
N GLY A 503 -15.15 22.02 -0.76
CA GLY A 503 -14.31 21.88 0.43
C GLY A 503 -13.66 20.51 0.55
N GLY A 504 -12.94 20.31 1.65
CA GLY A 504 -12.16 19.11 1.94
C GLY A 504 -10.69 19.43 2.23
N ILE A 505 -10.03 18.61 3.05
CA ILE A 505 -8.59 18.69 3.32
C ILE A 505 -7.82 18.58 2.00
N GLY A 506 -7.02 19.61 1.68
CA GLY A 506 -6.26 19.72 0.43
C GLY A 506 -7.01 20.40 -0.73
N TRP A 507 -8.29 20.75 -0.57
CA TRP A 507 -9.02 21.55 -1.57
C TRP A 507 -8.54 23.01 -1.57
N THR A 508 -8.17 23.52 -2.74
CA THR A 508 -7.72 24.90 -2.97
C THR A 508 -8.62 25.71 -3.92
N GLY A 509 -9.72 25.10 -4.38
CA GLY A 509 -10.71 25.76 -5.22
C GLY A 509 -11.74 26.57 -4.44
N GLY A 510 -12.75 27.10 -5.15
CA GLY A 510 -13.82 27.88 -4.53
C GLY A 510 -14.64 27.07 -3.52
N THR A 511 -15.20 27.76 -2.52
CA THR A 511 -15.97 27.16 -1.43
C THR A 511 -17.46 27.50 -1.44
N SER A 512 -17.87 28.49 -2.24
CA SER A 512 -19.26 28.93 -2.37
C SER A 512 -19.97 28.18 -3.49
N CYS A 513 -21.14 27.60 -3.19
CA CYS A 513 -21.98 26.90 -4.17
C CYS A 513 -22.90 27.86 -4.95
N VAL A 514 -23.39 27.41 -6.12
CA VAL A 514 -24.47 28.09 -6.85
C VAL A 514 -25.78 28.11 -6.06
N SER A 515 -26.59 29.15 -6.30
CA SER A 515 -27.86 29.38 -5.61
C SER A 515 -28.80 28.15 -5.66
N GLY A 516 -29.47 27.86 -4.55
CA GLY A 516 -30.31 26.67 -4.37
C GLY A 516 -29.55 25.40 -3.94
N SER A 517 -28.23 25.46 -3.76
CA SER A 517 -27.41 24.34 -3.26
C SER A 517 -26.52 24.74 -2.08
N THR A 518 -26.16 23.76 -1.24
CA THR A 518 -25.40 23.97 0.00
C THR A 518 -24.15 23.10 0.00
N CYS A 519 -23.04 23.60 0.54
CA CYS A 519 -21.82 22.80 0.66
C CYS A 519 -21.95 21.77 1.79
N VAL A 520 -22.13 20.49 1.44
CA VAL A 520 -22.27 19.38 2.38
C VAL A 520 -20.96 18.62 2.47
N LYS A 521 -20.43 18.44 3.68
CA LYS A 521 -19.26 17.59 3.94
C LYS A 521 -19.62 16.13 3.71
N VAL A 522 -18.94 15.46 2.77
CA VAL A 522 -19.13 14.04 2.47
C VAL A 522 -18.11 13.20 3.26
N ASN A 523 -16.87 13.66 3.35
CA ASN A 523 -15.83 13.16 4.25
C ASN A 523 -14.81 14.28 4.52
N ASP A 524 -13.73 13.99 5.25
CA ASP A 524 -12.71 15.00 5.60
C ASP A 524 -11.98 15.59 4.39
N TYR A 525 -11.83 14.84 3.30
CA TYR A 525 -11.14 15.26 2.07
C TYR A 525 -12.08 15.79 0.99
N TYR A 526 -13.40 15.72 1.18
CA TYR A 526 -14.38 16.07 0.15
C TYR A 526 -15.69 16.66 0.73
N SER A 527 -16.01 17.89 0.34
CA SER A 527 -17.32 18.53 0.53
C SER A 527 -17.88 18.96 -0.81
N GLN A 528 -19.19 18.79 -1.03
CA GLN A 528 -19.84 18.91 -2.32
C GLN A 528 -21.10 19.77 -2.26
N CYS A 529 -21.38 20.54 -3.32
CA CYS A 529 -22.62 21.32 -3.44
C CYS A 529 -23.82 20.40 -3.72
N LEU A 530 -24.68 20.20 -2.72
CA LEU A 530 -25.88 19.35 -2.83
C LEU A 530 -27.17 20.17 -2.73
N ALA A 531 -28.25 19.67 -3.33
CA ALA A 531 -29.61 20.17 -3.09
C ALA A 531 -30.16 19.54 -1.79
N GLY A 532 -30.68 20.36 -0.87
CA GLY A 532 -31.02 19.91 0.49
C GLY A 532 -32.40 19.24 0.62
N SER A 533 -32.44 18.03 1.17
CA SER A 533 -33.61 17.46 1.87
C SER A 533 -33.18 16.35 2.85
N SER A 534 -34.06 16.00 3.79
CA SER A 534 -33.74 15.23 5.01
C SER A 534 -33.93 13.71 4.89
N SER A 535 -33.34 12.94 5.82
CA SER A 535 -33.44 11.48 5.90
C SER A 535 -33.55 10.97 7.35
N PRO A 536 -34.43 10.01 7.69
CA PRO A 536 -34.56 9.39 9.01
C PRO A 536 -33.87 8.01 9.13
N THR A 537 -33.71 7.53 10.36
CA THR A 537 -32.98 6.29 10.74
C THR A 537 -33.89 5.07 10.93
N VAL A 538 -33.39 3.86 10.65
CA VAL A 538 -34.02 2.56 10.99
C VAL A 538 -32.97 1.53 11.43
N THR A 539 -33.35 0.63 12.33
CA THR A 539 -32.52 -0.46 12.93
C THR A 539 -33.17 -1.84 12.75
N SER A 540 -32.40 -2.93 12.74
CA SER A 540 -32.80 -4.27 13.25
C SER A 540 -31.68 -5.32 13.06
N SER A 541 -31.87 -6.52 13.63
CA SER A 541 -30.89 -7.62 13.69
C SER A 541 -31.55 -8.99 13.47
N ALA A 542 -30.79 -9.96 12.93
CA ALA A 542 -31.21 -11.35 12.69
C ALA A 542 -29.99 -12.31 12.74
N PRO A 543 -30.17 -13.64 12.95
CA PRO A 543 -29.11 -14.51 13.48
C PRO A 543 -28.20 -15.19 12.45
N GLN A 544 -27.03 -15.63 12.93
CA GLN A 544 -26.02 -16.41 12.18
C GLN A 544 -26.23 -17.94 12.34
N PRO A 545 -26.15 -18.74 11.27
CA PRO A 545 -25.96 -20.19 11.35
C PRO A 545 -24.52 -20.56 11.73
N THR A 546 -24.33 -21.63 12.48
CA THR A 546 -22.99 -22.15 12.84
C THR A 546 -22.38 -22.99 11.72
N GLY A 547 -21.23 -22.58 11.19
CA GLY A 547 -20.42 -23.34 10.23
C GLY A 547 -18.92 -23.22 10.55
N SER A 548 -18.12 -24.21 10.16
CA SER A 548 -16.67 -24.26 10.44
C SER A 548 -15.92 -23.07 9.82
N GLY A 549 -15.07 -22.41 10.61
CA GLY A 549 -14.32 -21.23 10.19
C GLY A 549 -13.41 -21.48 8.98
N PRO A 550 -13.29 -20.52 8.05
CA PRO A 550 -12.58 -20.72 6.79
C PRO A 550 -11.05 -20.71 6.97
N THR A 551 -10.39 -21.79 6.54
CA THR A 551 -8.93 -21.81 6.35
C THR A 551 -8.54 -20.88 5.20
N HIS A 552 -7.60 -19.95 5.44
CA HIS A 552 -7.19 -18.91 4.49
C HIS A 552 -6.47 -19.46 3.23
N LEU A 553 -7.24 -19.93 2.24
CA LEU A 553 -6.73 -20.52 0.98
C LEU A 553 -7.46 -20.06 -0.30
N VAL A 554 -8.40 -19.10 -0.20
CA VAL A 554 -9.10 -18.53 -1.37
C VAL A 554 -8.10 -17.78 -2.25
N GLY A 555 -8.15 -17.98 -3.58
CA GLY A 555 -7.22 -17.40 -4.54
C GLY A 555 -5.85 -18.07 -4.67
N LYS A 556 -5.51 -19.13 -3.90
CA LYS A 556 -4.16 -19.73 -3.90
C LYS A 556 -3.72 -20.35 -5.24
N THR A 557 -4.68 -20.69 -6.09
CA THR A 557 -4.46 -21.20 -7.45
C THR A 557 -5.47 -20.52 -8.39
N PRO A 558 -5.20 -20.46 -9.70
CA PRO A 558 -6.10 -19.80 -10.64
C PRO A 558 -7.51 -20.40 -10.59
N ALA A 559 -8.54 -19.55 -10.63
CA ALA A 559 -9.93 -19.98 -10.54
C ALA A 559 -10.30 -21.00 -11.63
N LEU A 560 -10.94 -22.11 -11.25
CA LEU A 560 -11.56 -23.05 -12.18
C LEU A 560 -13.09 -22.90 -12.12
N GLY A 561 -13.72 -22.51 -13.23
CA GLY A 561 -15.13 -22.18 -13.21
C GLY A 561 -15.79 -21.97 -14.57
N TRP A 562 -16.91 -21.25 -14.56
CA TRP A 562 -17.75 -20.90 -15.71
C TRP A 562 -18.31 -19.50 -15.54
N ASN A 563 -18.53 -18.79 -16.65
CA ASN A 563 -19.10 -17.45 -16.69
C ASN A 563 -20.18 -17.36 -17.78
N SER A 564 -21.32 -16.73 -17.47
CA SER A 564 -22.48 -16.68 -18.35
C SER A 564 -22.36 -15.80 -19.60
N TRP A 565 -21.40 -14.86 -19.67
CA TRP A 565 -21.44 -13.77 -20.65
C TRP A 565 -21.36 -14.26 -22.10
N ASN A 566 -20.42 -15.14 -22.43
CA ASN A 566 -20.23 -15.60 -23.82
C ASN A 566 -21.27 -16.64 -24.27
N ALA A 567 -21.93 -17.32 -23.33
CA ALA A 567 -23.02 -18.25 -23.61
C ALA A 567 -24.37 -17.54 -23.82
N TYR A 568 -24.66 -16.50 -23.01
CA TYR A 568 -26.02 -16.01 -22.81
C TYR A 568 -26.21 -14.49 -22.89
N ARG A 569 -25.15 -13.66 -22.77
CA ARG A 569 -25.26 -12.19 -22.69
C ARG A 569 -26.31 -11.80 -21.63
N CYS A 570 -27.17 -10.82 -21.94
CA CYS A 570 -28.27 -10.41 -21.06
C CYS A 570 -29.44 -11.41 -20.92
N ASP A 571 -29.49 -12.48 -21.73
CA ASP A 571 -30.47 -13.56 -21.60
C ASP A 571 -30.01 -14.58 -20.55
N ILE A 572 -29.71 -14.08 -19.35
CA ILE A 572 -29.31 -14.84 -18.16
C ILE A 572 -30.45 -14.83 -17.13
N ASN A 573 -30.66 -15.97 -16.47
CA ASN A 573 -31.68 -16.14 -15.43
C ASN A 573 -31.30 -17.30 -14.48
N ASP A 574 -32.02 -17.40 -13.36
CA ASP A 574 -31.86 -18.42 -12.32
C ASP A 574 -31.83 -19.85 -12.91
N ALA A 575 -32.75 -20.18 -13.82
CA ALA A 575 -32.84 -21.50 -14.43
C ALA A 575 -31.57 -21.87 -15.23
N LYS A 576 -30.99 -20.92 -15.97
CA LYS A 576 -29.72 -21.12 -16.71
C LYS A 576 -28.51 -21.28 -15.78
N VAL A 577 -28.47 -20.54 -14.67
CA VAL A 577 -27.41 -20.69 -13.65
C VAL A 577 -27.51 -22.04 -12.95
N ARG A 578 -28.73 -22.48 -12.58
CA ARG A 578 -28.97 -23.83 -12.03
C ARG A 578 -28.63 -24.94 -13.03
N ALA A 579 -28.94 -24.76 -14.32
CA ALA A 579 -28.57 -25.71 -15.36
C ALA A 579 -27.05 -25.86 -15.48
N ALA A 580 -26.30 -24.75 -15.53
CA ALA A 580 -24.84 -24.78 -15.54
C ALA A 580 -24.27 -25.46 -14.28
N ALA A 581 -24.79 -25.14 -13.09
CA ALA A 581 -24.37 -25.77 -11.84
C ALA A 581 -24.67 -27.28 -11.78
N ASN A 582 -25.81 -27.73 -12.32
CA ASN A 582 -26.09 -29.15 -12.49
C ASN A 582 -25.12 -29.82 -13.46
N GLN A 583 -24.75 -29.13 -14.55
CA GLN A 583 -23.82 -29.63 -15.56
C GLN A 583 -22.38 -29.72 -15.06
N PHE A 584 -21.97 -28.91 -14.09
CA PHE A 584 -20.69 -29.10 -13.39
C PHE A 584 -20.58 -30.49 -12.76
N VAL A 585 -21.69 -30.98 -12.19
CA VAL A 585 -21.78 -32.33 -11.62
C VAL A 585 -21.95 -33.38 -12.72
N SER A 586 -22.95 -33.24 -13.60
CA SER A 586 -23.28 -34.30 -14.58
C SER A 586 -22.24 -34.49 -15.69
N LEU A 587 -21.41 -33.49 -15.98
CA LEU A 587 -20.29 -33.59 -16.91
C LEU A 587 -18.97 -33.93 -16.21
N GLY A 588 -18.96 -34.08 -14.88
CA GLY A 588 -17.76 -34.36 -14.07
C GLY A 588 -16.72 -33.23 -14.12
N LEU A 589 -17.14 -31.97 -14.26
CA LEU A 589 -16.26 -30.81 -14.17
C LEU A 589 -15.88 -30.55 -12.71
N LYS A 590 -16.82 -30.74 -11.79
CA LYS A 590 -16.58 -30.66 -10.34
C LYS A 590 -15.47 -31.61 -9.88
N ASP A 591 -15.50 -32.85 -10.37
CA ASP A 591 -14.51 -33.87 -10.03
C ASP A 591 -13.12 -33.57 -10.65
N ALA A 592 -13.09 -32.77 -11.72
CA ALA A 592 -11.88 -32.19 -12.30
C ALA A 592 -11.45 -30.86 -11.63
N GLY A 593 -12.10 -30.45 -10.53
CA GLY A 593 -11.72 -29.28 -9.73
C GLY A 593 -12.43 -27.96 -10.09
N TYR A 594 -13.30 -27.94 -11.10
CA TYR A 594 -14.09 -26.74 -11.42
C TYR A 594 -15.13 -26.48 -10.34
N LYS A 595 -15.07 -25.29 -9.72
CA LYS A 595 -15.88 -24.96 -8.53
C LYS A 595 -16.74 -23.71 -8.66
N TYR A 596 -16.35 -22.73 -9.49
CA TYR A 596 -17.04 -21.44 -9.60
C TYR A 596 -18.10 -21.40 -10.71
N VAL A 597 -19.33 -21.03 -10.37
CA VAL A 597 -20.42 -20.76 -11.32
C VAL A 597 -20.75 -19.26 -11.26
N ASN A 598 -20.27 -18.48 -12.22
CA ASN A 598 -20.31 -17.01 -12.15
C ASN A 598 -21.46 -16.44 -12.99
N ILE A 599 -22.27 -15.59 -12.36
CA ILE A 599 -23.30 -14.78 -13.02
C ILE A 599 -22.66 -13.46 -13.47
N ASP A 600 -22.51 -13.29 -14.79
CA ASP A 600 -22.01 -12.05 -15.39
C ASP A 600 -23.14 -11.03 -15.63
N ASP A 601 -22.89 -9.96 -16.39
CA ASP A 601 -23.74 -8.76 -16.51
C ASP A 601 -25.23 -9.05 -16.84
N CYS A 602 -26.07 -8.05 -16.59
CA CYS A 602 -27.52 -8.04 -16.79
C CYS A 602 -28.34 -8.88 -15.81
N TRP A 603 -27.78 -9.27 -14.65
CA TRP A 603 -28.51 -10.01 -13.60
C TRP A 603 -29.36 -9.11 -12.68
N SER A 604 -28.96 -7.85 -12.51
CA SER A 604 -29.61 -6.86 -11.64
C SER A 604 -30.80 -6.17 -12.32
N ASP A 605 -31.62 -5.45 -11.56
CA ASP A 605 -32.69 -4.61 -12.11
C ASP A 605 -32.10 -3.40 -12.86
N ILE A 606 -32.33 -3.34 -14.18
CA ILE A 606 -31.86 -2.25 -15.05
C ILE A 606 -32.42 -0.89 -14.65
N ASN A 607 -33.57 -0.86 -13.98
CA ASN A 607 -34.26 0.37 -13.56
C ASN A 607 -33.58 1.03 -12.34
N GLY A 608 -32.64 0.36 -11.67
CA GLY A 608 -31.79 0.95 -10.64
C GLY A 608 -31.59 0.12 -9.38
N ARG A 609 -30.98 0.76 -8.39
CA ARG A 609 -30.83 0.26 -7.02
C ARG A 609 -32.15 0.35 -6.25
N ASP A 610 -32.22 -0.24 -5.06
CA ASP A 610 -33.35 0.02 -4.16
C ASP A 610 -33.43 1.52 -3.80
N GLY A 611 -34.65 2.06 -3.79
CA GLY A 611 -34.91 3.49 -3.57
C GLY A 611 -34.51 3.98 -2.18
N SER A 612 -34.56 3.10 -1.17
CA SER A 612 -34.33 3.45 0.24
C SER A 612 -32.91 3.11 0.70
N THR A 613 -32.54 1.82 0.64
CA THR A 613 -31.28 1.25 1.12
C THR A 613 -30.09 1.45 0.18
N LYS A 614 -30.35 1.85 -1.09
CA LYS A 614 -29.38 1.96 -2.19
C LYS A 614 -28.63 0.67 -2.54
N ARG A 615 -29.03 -0.47 -1.97
CA ARG A 615 -28.51 -1.79 -2.33
C ARG A 615 -28.82 -2.10 -3.79
N ILE A 616 -27.89 -2.77 -4.47
CA ILE A 616 -28.17 -3.40 -5.75
C ILE A 616 -29.22 -4.52 -5.55
N LYS A 617 -30.12 -4.69 -6.52
CA LYS A 617 -31.22 -5.67 -6.48
C LYS A 617 -31.24 -6.51 -7.75
N PRO A 618 -31.58 -7.82 -7.68
CA PRO A 618 -31.79 -8.65 -8.86
C PRO A 618 -33.01 -8.19 -9.66
N ASP A 619 -33.02 -8.51 -10.96
CA ASP A 619 -34.25 -8.53 -11.74
C ASP A 619 -35.13 -9.69 -11.25
N ALA A 620 -36.30 -9.38 -10.70
CA ALA A 620 -37.21 -10.36 -10.10
C ALA A 620 -37.85 -11.33 -11.12
N ASN A 621 -37.85 -11.01 -12.41
CA ASN A 621 -38.30 -11.92 -13.46
C ASN A 621 -37.21 -12.93 -13.83
N LYS A 622 -35.94 -12.51 -13.80
CA LYS A 622 -34.78 -13.37 -14.05
C LYS A 622 -34.41 -14.23 -12.84
N PHE A 623 -34.56 -13.68 -11.63
CA PHE A 623 -34.19 -14.31 -10.36
C PHE A 623 -35.32 -14.16 -9.33
N PRO A 624 -36.45 -14.90 -9.47
CA PRO A 624 -37.63 -14.75 -8.62
C PRO A 624 -37.39 -15.11 -7.14
N ASN A 625 -36.39 -15.96 -6.86
CA ASN A 625 -35.94 -16.30 -5.50
C ASN A 625 -34.77 -15.42 -5.01
N GLY A 626 -34.44 -14.36 -5.76
CA GLY A 626 -33.24 -13.55 -5.57
C GLY A 626 -31.92 -14.31 -5.80
N ILE A 627 -30.80 -13.60 -5.73
CA ILE A 627 -29.46 -14.19 -5.89
C ILE A 627 -29.11 -15.13 -4.74
N SER A 628 -29.59 -14.87 -3.52
CA SER A 628 -29.42 -15.77 -2.37
C SER A 628 -30.10 -17.13 -2.56
N GLY A 629 -31.27 -17.16 -3.21
CA GLY A 629 -31.95 -18.39 -3.61
C GLY A 629 -31.21 -19.17 -4.71
N THR A 630 -30.44 -18.47 -5.56
CA THR A 630 -29.53 -19.07 -6.55
C THR A 630 -28.27 -19.63 -5.87
N ALA A 631 -27.62 -18.81 -5.02
CA ALA A 631 -26.42 -19.14 -4.27
C ALA A 631 -26.61 -20.39 -3.42
N SER A 632 -27.67 -20.43 -2.62
CA SER A 632 -28.03 -21.57 -1.76
C SER A 632 -28.14 -22.89 -2.55
N TYR A 633 -28.58 -22.83 -3.80
CA TYR A 633 -28.67 -24.01 -4.68
C TYR A 633 -27.29 -24.44 -5.21
N VAL A 634 -26.48 -23.50 -5.69
CA VAL A 634 -25.11 -23.77 -6.14
C VAL A 634 -24.28 -24.35 -4.98
N HIS A 635 -24.42 -23.80 -3.78
CA HIS A 635 -23.81 -24.33 -2.56
C HIS A 635 -24.32 -25.72 -2.18
N SER A 636 -25.61 -26.03 -2.39
CA SER A 636 -26.16 -27.36 -2.13
C SER A 636 -25.57 -28.46 -3.01
N LEU A 637 -25.05 -28.11 -4.19
CA LEU A 637 -24.29 -29.00 -5.06
C LEU A 637 -22.81 -29.11 -4.67
N GLY A 638 -22.37 -28.39 -3.63
CA GLY A 638 -20.97 -28.28 -3.22
C GLY A 638 -20.11 -27.52 -4.24
N LEU A 639 -20.67 -26.47 -4.83
CA LEU A 639 -20.00 -25.51 -5.72
C LEU A 639 -20.01 -24.11 -5.08
N SER A 640 -19.23 -23.20 -5.62
CA SER A 640 -19.18 -21.77 -5.25
C SER A 640 -19.85 -20.91 -6.33
N ILE A 641 -20.48 -19.80 -5.94
CA ILE A 641 -21.17 -18.91 -6.89
C ILE A 641 -20.43 -17.57 -7.02
N GLY A 642 -20.29 -17.08 -8.25
CA GLY A 642 -19.75 -15.75 -8.51
C GLY A 642 -20.81 -14.76 -8.98
N ILE A 643 -20.53 -13.48 -8.78
CA ILE A 643 -21.31 -12.37 -9.32
C ILE A 643 -20.40 -11.39 -10.06
N TYR A 644 -21.00 -10.57 -10.90
CA TYR A 644 -20.35 -9.51 -11.64
C TYR A 644 -20.83 -8.13 -11.18
N SER A 645 -19.92 -7.16 -11.16
CA SER A 645 -20.25 -5.74 -11.16
C SER A 645 -19.13 -4.93 -11.84
N ASP A 646 -19.19 -3.61 -11.73
CA ASP A 646 -18.32 -2.70 -12.48
C ASP A 646 -17.82 -1.54 -11.61
N ALA A 647 -16.55 -1.18 -11.79
CA ALA A 647 -15.85 -0.08 -11.15
C ALA A 647 -16.26 1.33 -11.67
N GLY A 648 -17.21 1.43 -12.59
CA GLY A 648 -17.86 2.66 -13.02
C GLY A 648 -19.29 2.81 -12.49
N THR A 649 -20.00 3.80 -13.03
CA THR A 649 -21.38 4.10 -12.60
C THR A 649 -22.43 3.15 -13.16
N LYS A 650 -22.08 2.44 -14.24
CA LYS A 650 -22.91 1.44 -14.92
C LYS A 650 -22.04 0.30 -15.43
N THR A 651 -22.58 -0.91 -15.41
CA THR A 651 -21.99 -2.09 -16.04
C THR A 651 -21.86 -1.93 -17.55
N CYS A 652 -21.09 -2.80 -18.21
CA CYS A 652 -20.88 -2.73 -19.66
C CYS A 652 -22.18 -2.80 -20.49
N ALA A 653 -23.22 -3.49 -20.01
CA ALA A 653 -24.56 -3.53 -20.59
C ALA A 653 -25.53 -2.43 -20.07
N GLY A 654 -25.06 -1.54 -19.19
CA GLY A 654 -25.79 -0.34 -18.75
C GLY A 654 -26.61 -0.46 -17.46
N TYR A 655 -26.48 -1.57 -16.73
CA TYR A 655 -27.11 -1.85 -15.43
C TYR A 655 -26.37 -1.11 -14.30
N PRO A 656 -26.87 -1.07 -13.05
CA PRO A 656 -26.20 -0.34 -11.97
C PRO A 656 -24.78 -0.83 -11.65
N GLY A 657 -23.78 0.03 -11.82
CA GLY A 657 -22.39 -0.21 -11.40
C GLY A 657 -22.17 0.09 -9.92
N SER A 658 -21.00 -0.26 -9.37
CA SER A 658 -20.68 -0.18 -7.94
C SER A 658 -19.92 1.08 -7.52
N LEU A 659 -19.50 1.95 -8.45
CA LEU A 659 -18.74 3.16 -8.11
C LEU A 659 -19.53 4.08 -7.15
N GLY A 660 -19.00 4.30 -5.95
CA GLY A 660 -19.66 5.05 -4.86
C GLY A 660 -20.66 4.24 -4.02
N TYR A 661 -20.79 2.93 -4.25
CA TYR A 661 -21.66 2.00 -3.51
C TYR A 661 -20.92 0.76 -2.99
N GLU A 662 -19.59 0.71 -3.12
CA GLU A 662 -18.75 -0.48 -3.00
C GLU A 662 -18.98 -1.21 -1.65
N THR A 663 -19.02 -0.46 -0.55
CA THR A 663 -19.26 -1.00 0.81
C THR A 663 -20.66 -1.62 0.97
N ILE A 664 -21.68 -1.03 0.34
CA ILE A 664 -23.07 -1.52 0.41
C ILE A 664 -23.22 -2.79 -0.43
N ASP A 665 -22.56 -2.84 -1.60
CA ASP A 665 -22.62 -4.00 -2.48
C ASP A 665 -21.82 -5.17 -1.92
N ALA A 666 -20.61 -4.95 -1.38
CA ALA A 666 -19.85 -6.00 -0.69
C ALA A 666 -20.62 -6.61 0.50
N GLN A 667 -21.34 -5.79 1.28
CA GLN A 667 -22.25 -6.29 2.31
C GLN A 667 -23.41 -7.11 1.74
N THR A 668 -24.01 -6.64 0.64
CA THR A 668 -25.13 -7.32 -0.04
C THR A 668 -24.69 -8.68 -0.60
N TRP A 669 -23.51 -8.77 -1.22
CA TRP A 669 -22.95 -10.01 -1.76
C TRP A 669 -22.53 -11.00 -0.66
N ALA A 670 -21.96 -10.53 0.44
CA ALA A 670 -21.68 -11.37 1.61
C ALA A 670 -22.97 -11.92 2.26
N GLU A 671 -24.04 -11.12 2.31
CA GLU A 671 -25.36 -11.54 2.80
C GLU A 671 -26.11 -12.48 1.85
N TRP A 672 -25.87 -12.38 0.53
CA TRP A 672 -26.43 -13.32 -0.46
C TRP A 672 -25.65 -14.62 -0.61
N GLY A 673 -24.42 -14.71 -0.08
CA GLY A 673 -23.58 -15.89 -0.24
C GLY A 673 -22.81 -15.93 -1.56
N ILE A 674 -22.26 -14.81 -2.03
CA ILE A 674 -21.32 -14.77 -3.17
C ILE A 674 -19.90 -15.16 -2.72
N ASP A 675 -19.23 -16.00 -3.51
CA ASP A 675 -17.87 -16.54 -3.27
C ASP A 675 -16.80 -15.87 -4.14
N TYR A 676 -17.21 -15.21 -5.22
CA TYR A 676 -16.33 -14.67 -6.27
C TYR A 676 -16.94 -13.38 -6.85
N LEU A 677 -16.14 -12.32 -7.02
CA LEU A 677 -16.55 -11.09 -7.69
C LEU A 677 -15.67 -10.84 -8.92
N LYS A 678 -16.27 -10.84 -10.11
CA LYS A 678 -15.68 -10.23 -11.31
C LYS A 678 -16.03 -8.75 -11.35
N TYR A 679 -15.03 -7.90 -11.57
CA TYR A 679 -15.17 -6.45 -11.46
C TYR A 679 -14.56 -5.74 -12.67
N ASP A 680 -15.43 -5.15 -13.51
CA ASP A 680 -15.10 -4.55 -14.80
C ASP A 680 -14.87 -3.02 -14.71
N ASN A 681 -14.70 -2.36 -15.87
CA ASN A 681 -14.21 -0.98 -15.99
C ASN A 681 -15.02 -0.11 -16.99
N CYS A 682 -16.31 -0.35 -17.15
CA CYS A 682 -17.19 0.35 -18.09
C CYS A 682 -17.87 1.59 -17.47
N ASN A 683 -18.36 2.51 -18.31
CA ASN A 683 -19.09 3.74 -17.90
C ASN A 683 -18.45 4.51 -16.73
N VAL A 684 -17.12 4.58 -16.74
CA VAL A 684 -16.31 5.33 -15.79
C VAL A 684 -16.47 6.83 -16.12
N PRO A 685 -16.92 7.68 -15.17
CA PRO A 685 -17.03 9.12 -15.40
C PRO A 685 -15.68 9.74 -15.77
N GLY A 686 -15.68 10.83 -16.56
CA GLY A 686 -14.43 11.42 -17.07
C GLY A 686 -13.43 11.81 -15.97
N ASN A 687 -13.89 12.31 -14.82
CA ASN A 687 -13.07 12.64 -13.66
C ASN A 687 -12.52 11.42 -12.88
N TRP A 688 -13.02 10.22 -13.19
CA TRP A 688 -12.60 8.92 -12.66
C TRP A 688 -11.89 8.05 -13.72
N SER A 689 -11.69 8.58 -14.93
CA SER A 689 -11.00 7.91 -16.03
C SER A 689 -9.49 8.24 -16.00
N ASP A 690 -8.67 7.36 -16.56
CA ASP A 690 -7.23 7.59 -16.70
C ASP A 690 -6.91 8.25 -18.04
N ASN A 691 -5.91 9.14 -18.04
CA ASN A 691 -5.41 9.73 -19.27
C ASN A 691 -4.45 8.74 -19.96
N ASN A 692 -4.77 8.33 -21.19
CA ASN A 692 -3.91 7.43 -21.98
C ASN A 692 -2.63 8.11 -22.50
N ASN A 693 -2.59 9.45 -22.54
CA ASN A 693 -1.42 10.24 -22.94
C ASN A 693 -0.60 10.66 -21.70
N VAL A 694 -0.03 9.69 -21.00
CA VAL A 694 0.79 9.89 -19.79
C VAL A 694 2.25 9.48 -20.00
N PRO A 695 3.22 10.07 -19.27
CA PRO A 695 4.64 9.76 -19.43
C PRO A 695 5.02 8.34 -19.00
N SER A 696 6.23 7.90 -19.36
CA SER A 696 6.73 6.54 -19.08
C SER A 696 6.89 6.22 -17.59
N ASN A 697 6.91 7.23 -16.71
CA ASN A 697 6.96 7.08 -15.26
C ASN A 697 5.62 7.26 -14.54
N TYR A 698 4.49 7.30 -15.26
CA TYR A 698 3.18 7.58 -14.65
C TYR A 698 2.84 6.64 -13.49
N ASP A 699 2.26 7.21 -12.43
CA ASP A 699 1.92 6.51 -11.20
C ASP A 699 0.65 5.67 -11.37
N TRP A 700 0.81 4.50 -11.99
CA TRP A 700 -0.28 3.56 -12.18
C TRP A 700 -0.89 3.04 -10.86
N TYR A 701 -0.19 3.14 -9.71
CA TYR A 701 -0.72 2.76 -8.39
C TYR A 701 -1.69 3.80 -7.81
N ASN A 702 -1.48 5.08 -8.14
CA ASN A 702 -2.37 6.19 -7.82
C ASN A 702 -3.25 6.63 -9.02
N SER A 703 -3.30 5.83 -10.08
CA SER A 703 -4.25 6.01 -11.20
C SER A 703 -5.70 5.95 -10.71
N ASN A 704 -6.61 6.58 -11.44
CA ASN A 704 -8.04 6.56 -11.13
C ASN A 704 -8.62 5.14 -11.23
N SER A 705 -8.09 4.27 -12.11
CA SER A 705 -8.45 2.85 -12.10
C SER A 705 -7.95 2.15 -10.83
N ALA A 706 -6.68 2.31 -10.45
CA ALA A 706 -6.14 1.67 -9.24
C ALA A 706 -6.78 2.17 -7.94
N LEU A 707 -7.30 3.40 -7.91
CA LEU A 707 -8.14 3.92 -6.84
C LEU A 707 -9.48 3.15 -6.74
N ARG A 708 -10.20 3.01 -7.85
CA ARG A 708 -11.53 2.36 -7.89
C ARG A 708 -11.49 0.87 -7.58
N TYR A 709 -10.49 0.15 -8.08
CA TYR A 709 -10.28 -1.24 -7.68
C TYR A 709 -9.95 -1.36 -6.18
N ARG A 710 -9.10 -0.47 -5.65
CA ARG A 710 -8.73 -0.44 -4.23
C ARG A 710 -9.90 -0.07 -3.31
N GLN A 711 -10.86 0.76 -3.77
CA GLN A 711 -12.12 0.99 -3.06
C GLN A 711 -12.92 -0.31 -2.90
N MET A 712 -13.06 -1.10 -3.97
CA MET A 712 -13.74 -2.40 -3.90
C MET A 712 -12.96 -3.42 -3.05
N THR A 713 -11.63 -3.50 -3.17
CA THR A 713 -10.81 -4.36 -2.31
C THR A 713 -11.01 -4.04 -0.82
N ASN A 714 -11.08 -2.75 -0.47
CA ASN A 714 -11.36 -2.33 0.92
C ASN A 714 -12.79 -2.69 1.36
N ALA A 715 -13.78 -2.57 0.47
CA ALA A 715 -15.15 -2.97 0.74
C ALA A 715 -15.27 -4.49 0.99
N LEU A 716 -14.67 -5.33 0.15
CA LEU A 716 -14.61 -6.79 0.34
C LEU A 716 -13.85 -7.16 1.63
N ASN A 717 -12.73 -6.50 1.91
CA ASN A 717 -11.98 -6.68 3.16
C ASN A 717 -12.81 -6.33 4.41
N SER A 718 -13.79 -5.43 4.31
CA SER A 718 -14.68 -5.10 5.44
C SER A 718 -15.68 -6.20 5.80
N VAL A 719 -15.87 -7.21 4.93
CA VAL A 719 -16.87 -8.28 5.11
C VAL A 719 -16.27 -9.69 5.21
N VAL A 720 -14.93 -9.86 5.22
CA VAL A 720 -14.28 -11.19 5.28
C VAL A 720 -14.65 -12.02 6.51
N SER A 721 -15.06 -11.38 7.60
CA SER A 721 -15.58 -12.03 8.82
C SER A 721 -16.99 -12.62 8.64
N LYS A 722 -17.74 -12.17 7.62
CA LYS A 722 -19.01 -12.78 7.16
C LYS A 722 -18.76 -13.77 6.03
N ARG A 723 -17.99 -13.37 5.02
CA ARG A 723 -17.66 -14.19 3.84
C ARG A 723 -16.40 -13.72 3.14
N VAL A 724 -15.48 -14.64 2.87
CA VAL A 724 -14.33 -14.39 1.99
C VAL A 724 -14.80 -14.53 0.55
N MET A 725 -14.45 -13.55 -0.29
CA MET A 725 -14.71 -13.55 -1.73
C MET A 725 -13.38 -13.52 -2.49
N GLU A 726 -13.24 -14.35 -3.52
CA GLU A 726 -12.17 -14.22 -4.51
C GLU A 726 -12.47 -13.00 -5.40
N PHE A 727 -11.46 -12.19 -5.73
CA PHE A 727 -11.65 -10.89 -6.40
C PHE A 727 -10.89 -10.83 -7.71
N ASP A 728 -11.62 -10.62 -8.79
CA ASP A 728 -11.14 -10.60 -10.18
C ASP A 728 -11.31 -9.19 -10.78
N ILE A 729 -10.27 -8.73 -11.49
CA ILE A 729 -10.03 -7.33 -11.84
C ILE A 729 -9.89 -7.21 -13.36
N CYS A 730 -10.99 -6.91 -14.05
CA CYS A 730 -11.04 -6.94 -15.51
C CYS A 730 -10.67 -5.58 -16.13
N ILE A 731 -9.36 -5.34 -16.31
CA ILE A 731 -8.83 -4.13 -16.95
C ILE A 731 -8.70 -4.34 -18.46
N TRP A 732 -9.79 -4.04 -19.18
CA TRP A 732 -9.88 -4.19 -20.62
C TRP A 732 -8.84 -3.40 -21.41
N GLY A 733 -8.17 -4.10 -22.33
CA GLY A 733 -7.21 -3.53 -23.29
C GLY A 733 -7.60 -3.78 -24.75
N ASN A 734 -8.87 -3.52 -25.10
CA ASN A 734 -9.47 -3.58 -26.45
C ASN A 734 -9.05 -4.82 -27.30
N ALA A 735 -9.26 -6.03 -26.76
CA ALA A 735 -9.07 -7.27 -27.50
C ALA A 735 -10.35 -7.64 -28.28
N ASN A 736 -10.23 -7.89 -29.58
CA ASN A 736 -11.37 -8.31 -30.40
C ASN A 736 -11.44 -9.85 -30.40
N VAL A 737 -12.15 -10.40 -29.41
CA VAL A 737 -12.11 -11.82 -29.00
C VAL A 737 -12.76 -12.83 -29.97
N TRP A 738 -12.99 -12.47 -31.24
CA TRP A 738 -13.80 -13.27 -32.17
C TRP A 738 -13.01 -14.08 -33.22
N THR A 739 -11.71 -13.87 -33.41
CA THR A 739 -10.88 -14.61 -34.39
C THR A 739 -9.52 -15.02 -33.81
N TRP A 740 -8.87 -16.08 -34.33
CA TRP A 740 -7.56 -16.57 -33.86
C TRP A 740 -6.52 -15.44 -33.67
N GLY A 741 -6.30 -14.61 -34.71
CA GLY A 741 -5.38 -13.47 -34.65
C GLY A 741 -5.75 -12.37 -33.64
N GLY A 742 -7.03 -12.22 -33.29
CA GLY A 742 -7.50 -11.26 -32.28
C GLY A 742 -7.45 -11.83 -30.86
N ARG A 743 -7.97 -13.04 -30.67
CA ARG A 743 -8.01 -13.81 -29.40
C ARG A 743 -6.61 -14.06 -28.84
N VAL A 744 -5.74 -14.60 -29.69
CA VAL A 744 -4.44 -15.14 -29.31
C VAL A 744 -3.34 -14.09 -29.47
N GLY A 745 -3.41 -13.28 -30.52
CA GLY A 745 -2.39 -12.25 -30.80
C GLY A 745 -2.44 -11.01 -29.90
N HIS A 746 -3.57 -10.69 -29.26
CA HIS A 746 -3.75 -9.38 -28.61
C HIS A 746 -3.62 -9.37 -27.08
N SER A 747 -4.07 -10.44 -26.38
CA SER A 747 -3.92 -10.58 -24.93
C SER A 747 -2.57 -11.18 -24.53
N TRP A 748 -2.08 -12.16 -25.31
CA TRP A 748 -0.90 -12.97 -24.97
C TRP A 748 0.40 -12.15 -24.91
N PRO A 749 0.80 -11.31 -25.89
CA PRO A 749 2.05 -10.56 -25.80
C PRO A 749 2.04 -9.54 -24.65
N LYS A 750 0.85 -9.05 -24.27
CA LYS A 750 0.66 -8.24 -23.07
C LYS A 750 0.92 -9.10 -21.83
N ASN A 751 0.25 -10.24 -21.71
CA ASN A 751 0.41 -11.14 -20.56
C ASN A 751 1.85 -11.66 -20.36
N VAL A 752 2.55 -12.02 -21.43
CA VAL A 752 3.96 -12.46 -21.39
C VAL A 752 4.89 -11.41 -20.76
N LYS A 753 4.61 -10.11 -20.96
CA LYS A 753 5.35 -9.01 -20.33
C LYS A 753 5.19 -8.96 -18.81
N TYR A 754 4.12 -9.53 -18.26
CA TYR A 754 3.74 -9.42 -16.84
C TYR A 754 3.88 -10.74 -16.04
N LEU A 755 4.40 -11.83 -16.64
CA LEU A 755 4.63 -13.13 -15.95
C LEU A 755 5.65 -13.10 -14.78
N ASN A 756 6.25 -11.95 -14.49
CA ASN A 756 7.09 -11.73 -13.32
C ASN A 756 6.31 -11.19 -12.11
N TYR A 757 5.02 -10.92 -12.26
CA TYR A 757 4.11 -10.46 -11.20
C TYR A 757 3.09 -11.52 -10.76
N ILE A 758 3.13 -12.72 -11.34
CA ILE A 758 2.28 -13.86 -10.96
C ILE A 758 2.91 -14.59 -9.78
N ASP A 759 2.13 -14.82 -8.72
CA ASP A 759 2.49 -15.64 -7.55
C ASP A 759 1.34 -16.58 -7.13
N PHE A 760 1.23 -16.95 -5.85
CA PHE A 760 0.11 -17.79 -5.39
C PHE A 760 -1.23 -17.05 -5.35
N TRP A 761 -1.25 -15.72 -5.24
CA TRP A 761 -2.45 -14.94 -4.93
C TRP A 761 -2.72 -13.84 -5.97
N ALA A 762 -1.73 -13.54 -6.83
CA ALA A 762 -1.88 -12.73 -8.02
C ALA A 762 -1.75 -13.62 -9.28
N HIS A 763 -2.86 -13.76 -10.02
CA HIS A 763 -2.93 -14.45 -11.30
C HIS A 763 -3.34 -13.45 -12.38
N ASN A 764 -2.82 -13.57 -13.60
CA ASN A 764 -3.28 -12.70 -14.69
C ASN A 764 -4.55 -13.28 -15.32
N ASP A 765 -5.64 -12.52 -15.33
CA ASP A 765 -6.78 -12.85 -16.18
C ASP A 765 -6.42 -12.69 -17.68
N MET A 766 -6.89 -13.64 -18.48
CA MET A 766 -6.73 -13.69 -19.93
C MET A 766 -8.08 -13.64 -20.67
N ASP A 767 -9.19 -13.44 -19.95
CA ASP A 767 -10.59 -13.56 -20.38
C ASP A 767 -11.06 -15.01 -20.57
N MET A 768 -12.37 -15.20 -20.73
CA MET A 768 -13.08 -16.48 -20.73
C MET A 768 -12.67 -17.44 -21.86
N MET A 769 -12.73 -18.73 -21.54
CA MET A 769 -12.49 -19.83 -22.47
C MET A 769 -13.62 -19.97 -23.49
N GLU A 770 -13.27 -19.89 -24.77
CA GLU A 770 -14.16 -19.98 -25.93
C GLU A 770 -14.33 -21.41 -26.48
N ILE A 771 -13.82 -22.39 -25.75
CA ILE A 771 -13.95 -23.82 -26.05
C ILE A 771 -15.43 -24.20 -25.98
N GLY A 772 -15.99 -24.70 -27.09
CA GLY A 772 -17.42 -24.93 -27.25
C GLY A 772 -18.15 -23.93 -28.16
N ASN A 773 -17.66 -22.69 -28.29
CA ASN A 773 -18.35 -21.61 -29.02
C ASN A 773 -18.20 -21.66 -30.56
N GLY A 774 -17.82 -22.82 -31.12
CA GLY A 774 -17.87 -23.13 -32.56
C GLY A 774 -16.87 -22.40 -33.49
N ALA A 775 -16.26 -21.31 -33.04
CA ALA A 775 -15.41 -20.43 -33.85
C ALA A 775 -13.90 -20.78 -33.83
N LEU A 776 -13.53 -21.94 -33.30
CA LEU A 776 -12.16 -22.44 -33.18
C LEU A 776 -12.09 -23.93 -33.59
N THR A 777 -11.03 -24.33 -34.28
CA THR A 777 -10.70 -25.75 -34.52
C THR A 777 -10.32 -26.47 -33.22
N ILE A 778 -10.18 -27.80 -33.26
CA ILE A 778 -9.77 -28.58 -32.08
C ILE A 778 -8.33 -28.24 -31.64
N ASN A 779 -7.43 -27.99 -32.59
CA ASN A 779 -6.05 -27.56 -32.34
C ASN A 779 -6.01 -26.18 -31.67
N GLU A 780 -6.80 -25.23 -32.16
CA GLU A 780 -6.91 -23.90 -31.57
C GLU A 780 -7.55 -23.96 -30.17
N GLN A 781 -8.51 -24.85 -29.93
CA GLN A 781 -9.08 -25.11 -28.59
C GLN A 781 -8.07 -25.77 -27.64
N ARG A 782 -7.21 -26.67 -28.13
CA ARG A 782 -6.08 -27.26 -27.37
C ARG A 782 -5.06 -26.19 -26.98
N THR A 783 -4.63 -25.34 -27.93
CA THR A 783 -3.73 -24.21 -27.66
C THR A 783 -4.35 -23.21 -26.67
N HIS A 784 -5.63 -22.87 -26.85
CA HIS A 784 -6.35 -21.99 -25.93
C HIS A 784 -6.31 -22.52 -24.49
N PHE A 785 -6.63 -23.80 -24.28
CA PHE A 785 -6.56 -24.42 -22.93
C PHE A 785 -5.14 -24.50 -22.38
N ALA A 786 -4.20 -25.02 -23.17
CA ALA A 786 -2.82 -25.23 -22.74
C ALA A 786 -2.12 -23.91 -22.36
N MET A 787 -2.47 -22.79 -22.99
CA MET A 787 -1.85 -21.50 -22.68
C MET A 787 -2.44 -20.80 -21.46
N TRP A 788 -3.74 -20.94 -21.17
CA TRP A 788 -4.30 -20.50 -19.89
C TRP A 788 -3.70 -21.32 -18.73
N VAL A 789 -3.51 -22.63 -18.93
CA VAL A 789 -2.76 -23.50 -18.01
C VAL A 789 -1.31 -23.05 -17.85
N ALA A 790 -0.56 -22.89 -18.95
CA ALA A 790 0.87 -22.58 -18.93
C ALA A 790 1.16 -21.22 -18.28
N LEU A 791 0.33 -20.21 -18.54
CA LEU A 791 0.48 -18.87 -17.98
C LEU A 791 -0.21 -18.68 -16.61
N LYS A 792 -0.82 -19.76 -16.07
CA LYS A 792 -1.57 -19.77 -14.80
C LYS A 792 -2.65 -18.67 -14.72
N SER A 793 -3.51 -18.66 -15.73
CA SER A 793 -4.68 -17.79 -15.81
C SER A 793 -5.95 -18.49 -15.27
N PRO A 794 -6.92 -17.75 -14.69
CA PRO A 794 -8.26 -18.25 -14.42
C PRO A 794 -8.89 -18.98 -15.61
N ILE A 795 -9.30 -20.24 -15.41
CA ILE A 795 -9.93 -21.07 -16.44
C ILE A 795 -11.45 -20.99 -16.27
N LEU A 796 -12.03 -19.89 -16.73
CA LEU A 796 -13.48 -19.64 -16.72
C LEU A 796 -14.09 -20.07 -18.06
N LEU A 797 -14.87 -21.14 -18.08
CA LEU A 797 -15.61 -21.61 -19.26
C LEU A 797 -16.67 -20.59 -19.69
N GLY A 798 -16.61 -20.08 -20.91
CA GLY A 798 -17.57 -19.10 -21.45
C GLY A 798 -18.68 -19.69 -22.33
N THR A 799 -18.75 -21.02 -22.47
CA THR A 799 -19.70 -21.69 -23.38
C THR A 799 -20.98 -22.16 -22.70
N ASP A 800 -22.02 -22.42 -23.48
CA ASP A 800 -23.18 -23.20 -23.03
C ASP A 800 -22.74 -24.66 -22.85
N LEU A 801 -22.67 -25.11 -21.59
CA LEU A 801 -22.17 -26.44 -21.23
C LEU A 801 -23.00 -27.59 -21.82
N SER A 802 -24.23 -27.35 -22.30
CA SER A 802 -25.02 -28.37 -23.02
C SER A 802 -24.46 -28.71 -24.40
N LYS A 803 -23.63 -27.83 -24.96
CA LYS A 803 -23.04 -27.97 -26.31
C LYS A 803 -21.64 -28.60 -26.30
N LEU A 804 -21.09 -28.92 -25.11
CA LEU A 804 -19.76 -29.53 -24.98
C LEU A 804 -19.74 -30.99 -25.43
N SER A 805 -18.98 -31.26 -26.50
CA SER A 805 -18.68 -32.63 -26.93
C SER A 805 -17.71 -33.35 -25.99
N SER A 806 -17.63 -34.68 -26.10
CA SER A 806 -16.62 -35.50 -25.40
C SER A 806 -15.18 -35.04 -25.70
N THR A 807 -14.91 -34.58 -26.93
CA THR A 807 -13.61 -34.01 -27.31
C THR A 807 -13.30 -32.75 -26.49
N GLN A 808 -14.24 -31.80 -26.40
CA GLN A 808 -14.04 -30.57 -25.61
C GLN A 808 -13.94 -30.86 -24.10
N LEU A 809 -14.73 -31.81 -23.60
CA LEU A 809 -14.62 -32.30 -22.22
C LEU A 809 -13.25 -32.94 -21.92
N SER A 810 -12.64 -33.64 -22.89
CA SER A 810 -11.28 -34.21 -22.73
C SER A 810 -10.17 -33.16 -22.72
N ILE A 811 -10.37 -32.01 -23.39
CA ILE A 811 -9.45 -30.87 -23.32
C ILE A 811 -9.54 -30.22 -21.94
N ILE A 812 -10.73 -29.74 -21.55
CA ILE A 812 -10.88 -28.89 -20.34
C ILE A 812 -10.74 -29.67 -19.03
N LYS A 813 -10.90 -31.00 -19.04
CA LYS A 813 -10.68 -31.88 -17.88
C LYS A 813 -9.35 -32.63 -17.91
N ASN A 814 -8.38 -32.20 -18.72
CA ASN A 814 -7.07 -32.84 -18.73
C ASN A 814 -6.36 -32.66 -17.37
N ALA A 815 -6.24 -33.75 -16.62
CA ALA A 815 -5.78 -33.72 -15.23
C ALA A 815 -4.32 -33.30 -15.05
N GLU A 816 -3.44 -33.58 -16.03
CA GLU A 816 -2.02 -33.26 -15.95
C GLU A 816 -1.74 -31.79 -16.22
N LEU A 817 -2.44 -31.23 -17.22
CA LEU A 817 -2.45 -29.79 -17.49
C LEU A 817 -3.08 -29.02 -16.30
N LEU A 818 -4.21 -29.48 -15.77
CA LEU A 818 -4.80 -28.88 -14.57
C LEU A 818 -3.87 -28.97 -13.35
N ALA A 819 -3.13 -30.08 -13.17
CA ALA A 819 -2.17 -30.23 -12.08
C ALA A 819 -0.98 -29.24 -12.16
N PHE A 820 -0.59 -28.78 -13.35
CA PHE A 820 0.39 -27.69 -13.49
C PHE A 820 -0.20 -26.35 -13.03
N SER A 821 -1.40 -26.00 -13.52
CA SER A 821 -2.10 -24.76 -13.14
C SER A 821 -2.32 -24.70 -11.62
N GLN A 822 -2.88 -25.77 -11.06
CA GLN A 822 -3.29 -25.89 -9.67
C GLN A 822 -2.18 -26.36 -8.70
N ASP A 823 -0.91 -26.24 -9.08
CA ASP A 823 0.21 -26.57 -8.19
C ASP A 823 0.24 -25.60 -6.98
N THR A 824 -0.08 -26.12 -5.80
CA THR A 824 -0.13 -25.36 -4.53
C THR A 824 1.23 -25.18 -3.83
N THR A 825 2.32 -25.65 -4.45
CA THR A 825 3.71 -25.62 -3.94
C THR A 825 4.63 -24.83 -4.86
N ILE A 826 4.35 -24.75 -6.17
CA ILE A 826 5.06 -23.90 -7.12
C ILE A 826 4.09 -22.94 -7.83
N ALA A 827 4.08 -21.70 -7.37
CA ALA A 827 3.27 -20.61 -7.91
C ALA A 827 3.63 -20.20 -9.35
N ALA A 828 4.91 -20.30 -9.74
CA ALA A 828 5.40 -19.64 -10.93
C ALA A 828 4.77 -20.16 -12.24
N PRO A 829 4.36 -19.28 -13.18
CA PRO A 829 3.89 -19.68 -14.50
C PRO A 829 5.04 -20.19 -15.38
N ALA A 830 4.71 -20.87 -16.47
CA ALA A 830 5.66 -21.16 -17.52
C ALA A 830 6.08 -19.87 -18.25
N LYS A 831 7.38 -19.70 -18.48
CA LYS A 831 7.97 -18.50 -19.09
C LYS A 831 8.61 -18.83 -20.43
N PRO A 832 8.59 -17.91 -21.42
CA PRO A 832 9.19 -18.17 -22.71
C PRO A 832 10.72 -18.30 -22.59
N TYR A 833 11.28 -19.37 -23.14
CA TYR A 833 12.74 -19.58 -23.18
C TYR A 833 13.33 -19.53 -24.61
N LYS A 834 12.47 -19.50 -25.64
CA LYS A 834 12.84 -19.08 -27.00
C LYS A 834 11.91 -17.95 -27.45
N SER A 835 12.45 -16.74 -27.59
CA SER A 835 11.71 -15.51 -27.95
C SER A 835 12.05 -14.99 -29.34
N ASN A 836 12.35 -15.89 -30.27
CA ASN A 836 12.66 -15.59 -31.68
C ASN A 836 11.41 -15.41 -32.56
N THR A 837 10.22 -15.61 -31.99
CA THR A 837 8.90 -15.41 -32.62
C THR A 837 8.05 -14.46 -31.78
N THR A 838 6.98 -13.90 -32.37
CA THR A 838 5.97 -13.12 -31.64
C THR A 838 4.56 -13.63 -32.02
N PRO A 839 3.81 -14.26 -31.10
CA PRO A 839 4.21 -14.64 -29.75
C PRO A 839 5.38 -15.64 -29.74
N PRO A 840 6.16 -15.72 -28.64
CA PRO A 840 7.16 -16.78 -28.44
C PRO A 840 6.50 -18.16 -28.56
N GLU A 841 7.20 -19.15 -29.16
CA GLU A 841 6.65 -20.50 -29.40
C GLU A 841 7.01 -21.55 -28.35
N PHE A 842 7.95 -21.28 -27.43
CA PHE A 842 8.46 -22.27 -26.46
C PHE A 842 8.47 -21.71 -25.03
N TYR A 843 7.70 -22.35 -24.12
CA TYR A 843 7.58 -21.99 -22.70
C TYR A 843 8.01 -23.14 -21.81
N ALA A 844 8.60 -22.82 -20.65
CA ALA A 844 8.96 -23.79 -19.64
C ALA A 844 8.58 -23.30 -18.23
N GLY A 845 8.05 -24.19 -17.40
CA GLY A 845 7.67 -23.93 -16.00
C GLY A 845 7.96 -25.14 -15.12
N LYS A 846 7.94 -24.97 -13.79
CA LYS A 846 8.14 -26.07 -12.85
C LYS A 846 6.87 -26.35 -12.04
N SER A 847 6.73 -27.61 -11.67
CA SER A 847 5.75 -28.13 -10.72
C SER A 847 6.43 -29.12 -9.76
N VAL A 848 5.72 -29.59 -8.76
CA VAL A 848 6.12 -30.75 -7.93
C VAL A 848 6.25 -32.06 -8.71
N LYS A 849 5.79 -32.10 -9.97
CA LYS A 849 5.91 -33.26 -10.87
C LYS A 849 7.17 -33.21 -11.74
N GLY A 850 7.77 -32.04 -11.94
CA GLY A 850 8.94 -31.86 -12.82
C GLY A 850 8.90 -30.55 -13.61
N THR A 851 9.58 -30.52 -14.75
CA THR A 851 9.62 -29.36 -15.65
C THR A 851 8.62 -29.55 -16.78
N HIS A 852 7.63 -28.68 -16.88
CA HIS A 852 6.66 -28.67 -17.97
C HIS A 852 7.16 -27.80 -19.12
N VAL A 853 6.98 -28.25 -20.36
CA VAL A 853 7.36 -27.56 -21.59
C VAL A 853 6.15 -27.48 -22.53
N PHE A 854 5.78 -26.26 -22.92
CA PHE A 854 4.66 -25.99 -23.82
C PHE A 854 5.21 -25.40 -25.13
N ILE A 855 4.77 -25.97 -26.26
CA ILE A 855 5.34 -25.72 -27.59
C ILE A 855 4.21 -25.47 -28.57
N ILE A 856 4.10 -24.25 -29.07
CA ILE A 856 2.98 -23.84 -29.93
C ILE A 856 3.46 -23.79 -31.37
N ASN A 857 2.62 -24.19 -32.31
CA ASN A 857 2.82 -23.94 -33.72
C ASN A 857 1.93 -22.79 -34.20
N THR A 858 2.52 -21.61 -34.33
CA THR A 858 1.82 -20.41 -34.81
C THR A 858 1.61 -20.39 -36.32
N GLY A 859 2.18 -21.36 -37.06
CA GLY A 859 2.12 -21.43 -38.52
C GLY A 859 0.89 -22.14 -39.08
N SER A 860 0.58 -21.83 -40.35
CA SER A 860 -0.53 -22.37 -41.14
C SER A 860 -0.31 -23.79 -41.70
N SER A 861 0.73 -24.49 -41.23
CA SER A 861 1.06 -25.86 -41.60
C SER A 861 1.73 -26.58 -40.42
N ALA A 862 1.68 -27.92 -40.40
CA ALA A 862 2.35 -28.71 -39.37
C ALA A 862 3.87 -28.49 -39.40
N ALA A 863 4.48 -28.30 -38.22
CA ALA A 863 5.88 -27.92 -38.09
C ALA A 863 6.63 -28.88 -37.16
N SER A 864 7.84 -29.29 -37.56
CA SER A 864 8.78 -29.96 -36.65
C SER A 864 9.33 -28.94 -35.66
N LYS A 865 9.27 -29.26 -34.37
CA LYS A 865 9.78 -28.45 -33.25
C LYS A 865 10.84 -29.26 -32.48
N VAL A 866 11.84 -28.57 -31.94
CA VAL A 866 12.97 -29.20 -31.22
C VAL A 866 13.13 -28.59 -29.82
N VAL A 867 13.03 -29.44 -28.81
CA VAL A 867 13.30 -29.15 -27.39
C VAL A 867 14.72 -29.60 -27.08
N THR A 868 15.68 -28.68 -27.12
CA THR A 868 17.04 -28.95 -26.59
C THR A 868 17.01 -28.77 -25.08
N PHE A 869 17.36 -29.80 -24.33
CA PHE A 869 17.21 -29.80 -22.86
C PHE A 869 18.10 -28.76 -22.17
N SER A 870 19.27 -28.45 -22.73
CA SER A 870 20.16 -27.38 -22.26
C SER A 870 19.61 -25.96 -22.45
N GLU A 871 18.56 -25.76 -23.26
CA GLU A 871 17.89 -24.47 -23.43
C GLU A 871 16.69 -24.30 -22.47
N VAL A 872 16.15 -25.40 -21.92
CA VAL A 872 14.98 -25.38 -21.04
C VAL A 872 15.36 -24.82 -19.68
N THR A 873 14.90 -23.61 -19.38
CA THR A 873 15.33 -22.87 -18.18
C THR A 873 14.97 -23.62 -16.90
N GLY A 874 16.00 -23.99 -16.12
CA GLY A 874 15.87 -24.70 -14.85
C GLY A 874 15.76 -26.23 -14.97
N LEU A 875 15.77 -26.81 -16.18
CA LEU A 875 15.87 -28.26 -16.35
C LEU A 875 17.27 -28.75 -15.94
N THR A 876 17.32 -29.87 -15.21
CA THR A 876 18.57 -30.41 -14.64
C THR A 876 18.98 -31.77 -15.21
N CYS A 877 18.08 -32.45 -15.93
CA CYS A 877 18.38 -33.70 -16.61
C CYS A 877 19.08 -33.42 -17.97
N THR A 878 20.13 -34.17 -18.26
CA THR A 878 20.77 -34.21 -19.60
C THR A 878 20.24 -35.38 -20.44
N SER A 879 19.83 -36.45 -19.76
CA SER A 879 18.97 -37.51 -20.28
C SER A 879 17.67 -37.47 -19.48
N CYS A 880 16.56 -37.16 -20.13
CA CYS A 880 15.27 -36.86 -19.51
C CYS A 880 14.21 -37.85 -20.00
N LYS A 881 13.29 -38.26 -19.13
CA LYS A 881 12.03 -38.84 -19.60
C LYS A 881 11.18 -37.75 -20.23
N VAL A 882 10.47 -38.09 -21.31
CA VAL A 882 9.52 -37.21 -21.99
C VAL A 882 8.14 -37.85 -21.91
N HIS A 883 7.18 -37.13 -21.32
CA HIS A 883 5.79 -37.55 -21.20
C HIS A 883 4.87 -36.57 -21.94
N ASP A 884 3.97 -37.06 -22.80
CA ASP A 884 2.97 -36.25 -23.49
C ASP A 884 1.70 -36.12 -22.65
N MET A 885 1.48 -34.93 -22.08
CA MET A 885 0.34 -34.64 -21.21
C MET A 885 -1.00 -34.65 -21.96
N TRP A 886 -1.03 -34.60 -23.29
CA TRP A 886 -2.27 -34.73 -24.05
C TRP A 886 -2.76 -36.16 -24.20
N THR A 887 -1.86 -37.14 -24.19
CA THR A 887 -2.22 -38.56 -24.35
C THR A 887 -1.93 -39.43 -23.13
N GLY A 888 -1.29 -38.88 -22.08
CA GLY A 888 -0.91 -39.60 -20.86
C GLY A 888 0.17 -40.67 -21.12
N LYS A 889 1.07 -40.41 -22.08
CA LYS A 889 2.04 -41.40 -22.57
C LYS A 889 3.48 -40.98 -22.30
N ASP A 890 4.22 -41.89 -21.66
CA ASP A 890 5.68 -41.88 -21.70
C ASP A 890 6.14 -42.14 -23.15
N LEU A 891 6.83 -41.16 -23.73
CA LEU A 891 7.40 -41.23 -25.09
C LEU A 891 8.80 -41.88 -25.09
N GLY A 892 9.38 -42.08 -23.90
CA GLY A 892 10.71 -42.66 -23.68
C GLY A 892 11.67 -41.72 -22.96
N THR A 893 12.92 -42.18 -22.81
CA THR A 893 14.03 -41.37 -22.30
C THR A 893 14.90 -40.92 -23.47
N PHE A 894 15.16 -39.62 -23.56
CA PHE A 894 15.95 -39.00 -24.63
C PHE A 894 17.14 -38.25 -24.03
N THR A 895 18.19 -38.00 -24.82
CA THR A 895 19.41 -37.33 -24.35
C THR A 895 19.72 -36.10 -25.19
N GLY A 896 20.00 -34.97 -24.54
CA GLY A 896 20.31 -33.68 -25.15
C GLY A 896 19.11 -32.96 -25.79
N SER A 897 18.21 -33.67 -26.48
CA SER A 897 17.01 -33.08 -27.08
C SER A 897 15.89 -34.08 -27.34
N TYR A 898 14.68 -33.55 -27.57
CA TYR A 898 13.53 -34.26 -28.14
C TYR A 898 12.94 -33.48 -29.32
N THR A 899 12.43 -34.21 -30.33
CA THR A 899 11.88 -33.65 -31.57
C THR A 899 10.51 -34.23 -31.84
N LEU A 900 9.55 -33.36 -32.19
CA LEU A 900 8.15 -33.73 -32.47
C LEU A 900 7.56 -32.82 -33.54
N THR A 901 6.57 -33.33 -34.28
CA THR A 901 5.72 -32.51 -35.15
C THR A 901 4.55 -31.96 -34.33
N VAL A 902 4.29 -30.66 -34.44
CA VAL A 902 3.12 -29.99 -33.88
C VAL A 902 2.27 -29.50 -35.05
N ASP A 903 0.99 -29.89 -35.09
CA ASP A 903 0.08 -29.51 -36.18
C ASP A 903 -0.19 -28.00 -36.22
N THR A 904 -0.75 -27.52 -37.34
CA THR A 904 -1.10 -26.09 -37.47
C THR A 904 -2.02 -25.63 -36.34
N HIS A 905 -1.67 -24.49 -35.74
CA HIS A 905 -2.35 -23.85 -34.61
C HIS A 905 -2.47 -24.71 -33.32
N ASP A 906 -1.79 -25.86 -33.24
CA ASP A 906 -1.80 -26.74 -32.06
C ASP A 906 -0.67 -26.39 -31.06
N THR A 907 -0.80 -26.91 -29.85
CA THR A 907 0.22 -26.85 -28.80
C THR A 907 0.55 -28.25 -28.32
N ALA A 908 1.82 -28.65 -28.39
CA ALA A 908 2.31 -29.81 -27.64
C ALA A 908 2.64 -29.40 -26.19
N ALA A 909 2.37 -30.30 -25.25
CA ALA A 909 2.56 -30.05 -23.82
C ALA A 909 3.22 -31.27 -23.17
N LEU A 910 4.48 -31.10 -22.74
CA LEU A 910 5.35 -32.19 -22.32
C LEU A 910 5.75 -32.02 -20.84
N LEU A 911 5.79 -33.11 -20.09
CA LEU A 911 6.44 -33.17 -18.78
C LEU A 911 7.82 -33.82 -18.93
N LEU A 912 8.85 -33.17 -18.38
CA LEU A 912 10.25 -33.60 -18.37
C LEU A 912 10.72 -33.87 -16.93
N THR A 913 11.28 -35.07 -16.72
CA THR A 913 11.83 -35.54 -15.43
C THR A 913 13.16 -36.27 -15.64
#